data_AF-A0A1L5P759-F1
#
_entry.id   AF-A0A1L5P759-F1
#
_cell.length_a   1.000
_cell.length_b   1.000
_cell.length_c   1.000
_cell.angle_alpha   90.00
_cell.angle_beta   90.00
_cell.angle_gamma   90.00
#
_symmetry.space_group_name_H-M   'P 1'
#
loop_
_entity.id
_entity.type
_entity.pdbx_description
1 polymer ?
#
loop_
_entity_poly.entity_id
_entity_poly.type
_entity_poly.pdbx_seq_one_letter_code
_entity_poly.pdbx_strand_id
1 'polypeptide(L)'
;MSKNGSRLSSQKETKRFGFVEWFRPGEYERTEAVLPDILSGGASYLRTHLSWAEYLAPGGQEWFDWLIPKVGSEIDLLPCIHYTPPSMSRTGRSSGPPANLKSYADFVDHVLTRYGKYFSHIELWNEPNNLLDWDWRQDSDFLLFCEMVGGAAYWAKQRGYKPVLGGPCPFDPYWLNLMGMRGVINVVDAVGFHGFPGTWDSEAGTWGGWDMHLGEMRGIVDRYNADAEIWITEAGYSTWRNDEIEQARRFVKALNVPADRMYWYSWRDVPPDVPVQEGLWFDPRHYHLGAVTHDNKPKLLARLLVEGGVRKVQEVAALAAPHLASGAAPIVVTGGSGFIGSNLADSLLSDGEDVIILDNLGRAGVDQNLSWLIERHGARVHPVLADVRDLLGIEASFKDAKAVFHYAAQTAVTTSLVDPLEDFETNARGTLNVLESVRKAGRRAPVIFASTNKVYGALDDLGMVELEDRYIPENEVVRAKGIGEDRPLDFCTPYGCSKGVADQYILDYAKSYGIPAAVLRMSCVYGPRQFGTEDQGWVAHFLIRALGGEAVSVYGSGKQVRDVLHVDDAVAAYRSLLDKIARVSGNAFNLGGGPRNAVSVVAVLREIEELIGRPVETSFGPWRAGDQFYFVANTEKLRSETGWAASIEWRSGLRHLAEWLVANRFGGRQIRREKRKASA
;
A
#
# COMPACT_ATOMS: atom_id res chain seq x y z
N MET A 1 -45.41 13.85 27.62
CA MET A 1 -45.85 12.72 26.76
C MET A 1 -45.23 12.88 25.39
N SER A 2 -44.63 11.79 24.92
CA SER A 2 -43.59 11.66 23.91
C SER A 2 -43.89 12.28 22.53
N LYS A 3 -42.95 13.09 22.03
CA LYS A 3 -42.68 13.30 20.59
C LYS A 3 -41.32 12.64 20.29
N ASN A 4 -41.33 11.38 19.88
CA ASN A 4 -40.17 10.72 19.26
C ASN A 4 -40.42 10.60 17.75
N GLY A 5 -39.93 11.59 17.00
CA GLY A 5 -39.75 11.48 15.56
C GLY A 5 -38.44 10.76 15.28
N SER A 6 -38.53 9.56 14.73
CA SER A 6 -37.42 8.69 14.33
C SER A 6 -36.49 9.41 13.35
N ARG A 7 -35.25 9.68 13.77
CA ARG A 7 -34.12 9.78 12.85
C ARG A 7 -33.86 8.37 12.30
N LEU A 8 -34.47 8.06 11.17
CA LEU A 8 -34.06 6.94 10.34
C LEU A 8 -32.64 7.25 9.84
N SER A 9 -31.65 6.65 10.51
CA SER A 9 -30.31 6.49 9.96
C SER A 9 -30.41 5.51 8.79
N SER A 10 -30.51 6.02 7.57
CA SER A 10 -30.24 5.21 6.38
C SER A 10 -28.74 4.91 6.35
N GLN A 11 -28.29 3.91 7.09
CA GLN A 11 -27.04 3.23 6.77
C GLN A 11 -27.27 2.63 5.38
N LYS A 12 -26.68 3.23 4.33
CA LYS A 12 -26.58 2.57 3.03
C LYS A 12 -25.94 1.21 3.29
N GLU A 13 -26.65 0.15 2.98
CA GLU A 13 -26.15 -1.22 3.08
C GLU A 13 -24.83 -1.29 2.30
N THR A 14 -23.76 -1.70 2.98
CA THR A 14 -22.45 -1.83 2.35
C THR A 14 -22.54 -2.91 1.28
N LYS A 15 -22.33 -2.56 0.01
CA LYS A 15 -22.35 -3.55 -1.08
C LYS A 15 -21.37 -4.68 -0.78
N ARG A 16 -21.83 -5.92 -0.93
CA ARG A 16 -21.00 -7.13 -0.79
C ARG A 16 -20.11 -7.29 -2.02
N PHE A 17 -18.94 -7.88 -1.83
CA PHE A 17 -17.97 -8.17 -2.89
C PHE A 17 -17.24 -9.48 -2.57
N GLY A 18 -16.56 -10.05 -3.55
CA GLY A 18 -15.72 -11.22 -3.38
C GLY A 18 -14.33 -11.04 -3.97
N PHE A 19 -13.48 -12.03 -3.76
CA PHE A 19 -12.21 -12.17 -4.48
C PHE A 19 -12.26 -13.34 -5.45
N VAL A 20 -11.43 -13.26 -6.47
CA VAL A 20 -11.04 -14.41 -7.29
C VAL A 20 -9.66 -14.86 -6.81
N GLU A 21 -9.54 -16.13 -6.42
CA GLU A 21 -8.28 -16.70 -5.96
C GLU A 21 -8.16 -18.12 -6.49
N TRP A 22 -7.18 -18.37 -7.37
CA TRP A 22 -6.93 -19.68 -7.94
C TRP A 22 -6.00 -20.48 -7.01
N PHE A 23 -6.51 -21.51 -6.35
CA PHE A 23 -5.73 -22.39 -5.46
C PHE A 23 -5.30 -23.65 -6.18
N ARG A 24 -4.00 -23.77 -6.47
CA ARG A 24 -3.49 -24.85 -7.31
C ARG A 24 -3.38 -26.17 -6.53
N PRO A 25 -3.53 -27.33 -7.20
CA PRO A 25 -3.32 -28.61 -6.56
C PRO A 25 -2.02 -28.69 -5.76
N GLY A 26 -2.13 -28.97 -4.46
CA GLY A 26 -1.00 -29.08 -3.52
C GLY A 26 -0.71 -27.83 -2.70
N GLU A 27 -1.36 -26.69 -2.97
CA GLU A 27 -1.16 -25.43 -2.24
C GLU A 27 -1.88 -25.38 -0.87
N TYR A 28 -1.74 -26.42 -0.04
CA TYR A 28 -2.41 -26.53 1.26
C TYR A 28 -2.06 -25.35 2.18
N GLU A 29 -0.77 -25.14 2.43
CA GLU A 29 -0.27 -24.08 3.33
C GLU A 29 -0.65 -22.68 2.84
N ARG A 30 -0.55 -22.43 1.53
CA ARG A 30 -0.93 -21.15 0.93
C ARG A 30 -2.42 -20.89 1.12
N THR A 31 -3.26 -21.89 0.89
CA THR A 31 -4.72 -21.77 1.06
C THR A 31 -5.08 -21.45 2.51
N GLU A 32 -4.45 -22.14 3.47
CA GLU A 32 -4.68 -21.90 4.90
C GLU A 32 -4.20 -20.52 5.37
N ALA A 33 -3.17 -19.95 4.72
CA ALA A 33 -2.72 -18.60 4.99
C ALA A 33 -3.60 -17.52 4.35
N VAL A 34 -4.07 -17.74 3.11
CA VAL A 34 -4.79 -16.72 2.32
C VAL A 34 -6.25 -16.58 2.74
N LEU A 35 -6.93 -17.67 3.07
CA LEU A 35 -8.37 -17.65 3.35
C LEU A 35 -8.74 -16.73 4.53
N PRO A 36 -8.06 -16.78 5.70
CA PRO A 36 -8.33 -15.84 6.80
C PRO A 36 -8.11 -14.39 6.41
N ASP A 37 -7.10 -14.11 5.57
CA ASP A 37 -6.78 -12.76 5.12
C ASP A 37 -7.90 -12.21 4.21
N ILE A 38 -8.40 -13.01 3.27
CA ILE A 38 -9.56 -12.69 2.41
C ILE A 38 -10.79 -12.33 3.27
N LEU A 39 -11.08 -13.14 4.30
CA LEU A 39 -12.18 -12.92 5.22
C LEU A 39 -11.97 -11.63 6.03
N SER A 40 -10.75 -11.37 6.49
CA SER A 40 -10.40 -10.15 7.23
C SER A 40 -10.55 -8.88 6.40
N GLY A 41 -10.37 -8.98 5.07
CA GLY A 41 -10.65 -7.91 4.12
C GLY A 41 -12.14 -7.60 3.94
N GLY A 42 -13.04 -8.39 4.53
CA GLY A 42 -14.49 -8.21 4.46
C GLY A 42 -15.16 -8.85 3.24
N ALA A 43 -14.46 -9.78 2.57
CA ALA A 43 -15.01 -10.49 1.42
C ALA A 43 -16.21 -11.36 1.82
N SER A 44 -17.25 -11.30 0.99
CA SER A 44 -18.49 -12.05 1.15
C SER A 44 -18.58 -13.28 0.26
N TYR A 45 -17.80 -13.29 -0.81
CA TYR A 45 -17.79 -14.34 -1.83
C TYR A 45 -16.35 -14.72 -2.18
N LEU A 46 -16.15 -15.96 -2.60
CA LEU A 46 -14.87 -16.39 -3.17
C LEU A 46 -15.13 -17.17 -4.46
N ARG A 47 -14.46 -16.79 -5.53
CA ARG A 47 -14.44 -17.52 -6.79
C ARG A 47 -13.11 -18.23 -6.92
N THR A 48 -13.14 -19.53 -7.25
CA THR A 48 -11.93 -20.34 -7.46
C THR A 48 -12.18 -21.40 -8.53
N HIS A 49 -11.12 -22.04 -9.03
CA HIS A 49 -11.25 -23.05 -10.09
C HIS A 49 -11.62 -24.40 -9.51
N LEU A 50 -12.27 -25.17 -10.36
CA LEU A 50 -12.34 -26.61 -10.28
C LEU A 50 -12.10 -27.15 -11.69
N SER A 51 -10.82 -27.31 -12.04
CA SER A 51 -10.41 -27.81 -13.35
C SER A 51 -10.73 -29.28 -13.50
N TRP A 52 -11.50 -29.65 -14.53
CA TRP A 52 -11.82 -31.04 -14.82
C TRP A 52 -10.57 -31.84 -15.20
N ALA A 53 -9.63 -31.22 -15.94
CA ALA A 53 -8.33 -31.79 -16.24
C ALA A 53 -7.49 -32.06 -14.99
N GLU A 54 -7.41 -31.10 -14.05
CA GLU A 54 -6.64 -31.27 -12.81
C GLU A 54 -7.31 -32.26 -11.87
N TYR A 55 -8.65 -32.26 -11.78
CA TYR A 55 -9.40 -33.20 -10.94
C TYR A 55 -9.08 -34.66 -11.30
N LEU A 56 -8.96 -34.97 -12.60
CA LEU A 56 -8.62 -36.31 -13.08
C LEU A 56 -7.10 -36.58 -13.13
N ALA A 57 -6.26 -35.59 -12.85
CA ALA A 57 -4.82 -35.80 -12.71
C ALA A 57 -4.52 -36.51 -11.36
N PRO A 58 -3.37 -37.19 -11.23
CA PRO A 58 -2.98 -37.82 -9.97
C PRO A 58 -3.00 -36.84 -8.80
N GLY A 59 -3.73 -37.17 -7.73
CA GLY A 59 -3.86 -36.30 -6.55
C GLY A 59 -4.92 -35.19 -6.66
N GLY A 60 -5.52 -35.01 -7.83
CA GLY A 60 -6.47 -33.92 -8.10
C GLY A 60 -7.78 -34.06 -7.31
N GLN A 61 -8.34 -35.26 -7.26
CA GLN A 61 -9.54 -35.51 -6.48
C GLN A 61 -9.30 -35.28 -4.98
N GLU A 62 -8.18 -35.77 -4.43
CA GLU A 62 -7.80 -35.56 -3.03
C GLU A 62 -7.62 -34.08 -2.70
N TRP A 63 -7.09 -33.30 -3.65
CA TRP A 63 -6.99 -31.85 -3.54
C TRP A 63 -8.37 -31.19 -3.41
N PHE A 64 -9.30 -31.44 -4.34
CA PHE A 64 -10.62 -30.82 -4.30
C PHE A 64 -11.51 -31.36 -3.17
N ASP A 65 -11.30 -32.61 -2.74
CA ASP A 65 -11.89 -33.19 -1.52
C ASP A 65 -11.52 -32.43 -0.25
N TRP A 66 -10.34 -31.82 -0.23
CA TRP A 66 -9.91 -30.97 0.86
C TRP A 66 -10.32 -29.50 0.64
N LEU A 67 -10.06 -28.95 -0.55
CA LEU A 67 -10.21 -27.53 -0.85
C LEU A 67 -11.68 -27.07 -0.73
N ILE A 68 -12.61 -27.77 -1.39
CA ILE A 68 -13.99 -27.29 -1.47
C ILE A 68 -14.69 -27.28 -0.10
N PRO A 69 -14.59 -28.34 0.73
CA PRO A 69 -15.10 -28.28 2.10
C PRO A 69 -14.44 -27.21 2.97
N LYS A 70 -13.11 -27.06 2.86
CA LYS A 70 -12.34 -26.08 3.63
C LYS A 70 -12.86 -24.67 3.34
N VAL A 71 -12.90 -24.29 2.06
CA VAL A 71 -13.29 -22.94 1.64
C VAL A 71 -14.79 -22.70 1.77
N GLY A 72 -15.63 -23.59 1.20
CA GLY A 72 -17.07 -23.37 1.13
C GLY A 72 -17.81 -23.50 2.47
N SER A 73 -17.11 -23.90 3.54
CA SER A 73 -17.65 -23.83 4.91
C SER A 73 -17.48 -22.45 5.57
N GLU A 74 -16.59 -21.62 5.04
CA GLU A 74 -16.23 -20.32 5.62
C GLU A 74 -16.77 -19.12 4.80
N ILE A 75 -16.94 -19.29 3.49
CA ILE A 75 -17.37 -18.21 2.57
C ILE A 75 -18.30 -18.72 1.47
N ASP A 76 -19.17 -17.87 0.93
CA ASP A 76 -20.05 -18.20 -0.21
C ASP A 76 -19.18 -18.43 -1.46
N LEU A 77 -18.98 -19.71 -1.77
CA LEU A 77 -18.06 -20.20 -2.79
C LEU A 77 -18.73 -20.30 -4.16
N LEU A 78 -18.06 -19.79 -5.19
CA LEU A 78 -18.36 -20.01 -6.59
C LEU A 78 -17.25 -20.85 -7.23
N PRO A 79 -17.43 -22.18 -7.37
CA PRO A 79 -16.51 -22.99 -8.15
C PRO A 79 -16.74 -22.75 -9.65
N CYS A 80 -15.66 -22.43 -10.36
CA CYS A 80 -15.64 -22.33 -11.82
C CYS A 80 -15.13 -23.63 -12.43
N ILE A 81 -16.02 -24.38 -13.09
CA ILE A 81 -15.68 -25.66 -13.72
C ILE A 81 -15.26 -25.44 -15.17
N HIS A 82 -14.00 -25.74 -15.47
CA HIS A 82 -13.41 -25.53 -16.80
C HIS A 82 -12.36 -26.60 -17.14
N TYR A 83 -11.77 -26.50 -18.33
CA TYR A 83 -10.68 -27.32 -18.86
C TYR A 83 -10.98 -28.81 -19.07
N THR A 84 -11.07 -29.19 -20.34
CA THR A 84 -11.19 -30.58 -20.76
C THR A 84 -9.91 -31.37 -20.44
N PRO A 85 -9.97 -32.58 -19.86
CA PRO A 85 -8.81 -33.45 -19.75
C PRO A 85 -8.17 -33.67 -21.13
N PRO A 86 -6.85 -33.48 -21.32
CA PRO A 86 -6.20 -33.63 -22.62
C PRO A 86 -6.50 -34.97 -23.32
N SER A 87 -6.66 -36.05 -22.56
CA SER A 87 -7.02 -37.38 -23.06
C SER A 87 -8.46 -37.49 -23.61
N MET A 88 -9.34 -36.57 -23.24
CA MET A 88 -10.74 -36.51 -23.67
C MET A 88 -11.01 -35.39 -24.69
N SER A 89 -10.01 -34.55 -24.94
CA SER A 89 -10.08 -33.38 -25.81
C SER A 89 -9.89 -33.74 -27.29
N ARG A 90 -10.65 -33.08 -28.18
CA ARG A 90 -10.49 -33.20 -29.64
C ARG A 90 -9.14 -32.71 -30.16
N THR A 91 -8.46 -31.84 -29.42
CA THR A 91 -7.17 -31.25 -29.82
C THR A 91 -5.98 -31.76 -29.01
N GLY A 92 -6.23 -32.65 -28.04
CA GLY A 92 -5.20 -33.09 -27.09
C GLY A 92 -4.77 -31.99 -26.11
N ARG A 93 -5.53 -30.89 -26.01
CA ARG A 93 -5.24 -29.75 -25.11
C ARG A 93 -6.44 -29.44 -24.23
N SER A 94 -6.20 -28.80 -23.08
CA SER A 94 -7.26 -28.51 -22.12
C SER A 94 -8.30 -27.49 -22.57
N SER A 95 -7.93 -26.62 -23.51
CA SER A 95 -8.87 -25.68 -24.16
C SER A 95 -9.68 -26.33 -25.30
N GLY A 96 -9.35 -27.56 -25.70
CA GLY A 96 -10.08 -28.22 -26.77
C GLY A 96 -11.46 -28.72 -26.32
N PRO A 97 -12.48 -28.65 -27.20
CA PRO A 97 -13.78 -29.25 -26.90
C PRO A 97 -13.64 -30.76 -26.64
N PRO A 98 -14.39 -31.34 -25.67
CA PRO A 98 -14.36 -32.77 -25.43
C PRO A 98 -14.90 -33.56 -26.64
N ALA A 99 -14.38 -34.77 -26.84
CA ALA A 99 -14.87 -35.67 -27.88
C ALA A 99 -16.35 -36.02 -27.66
N ASN A 100 -16.75 -36.25 -26.41
CA ASN A 100 -18.13 -36.42 -25.97
C ASN A 100 -18.56 -35.22 -25.10
N LEU A 101 -19.44 -34.37 -25.62
CA LEU A 101 -19.89 -33.15 -24.94
C LEU A 101 -20.66 -33.44 -23.64
N LYS A 102 -21.38 -34.57 -23.58
CA LYS A 102 -22.14 -34.97 -22.38
C LYS A 102 -21.25 -35.26 -21.18
N SER A 103 -20.00 -35.65 -21.41
CA SER A 103 -19.04 -35.95 -20.34
C SER A 103 -18.76 -34.74 -19.44
N TYR A 104 -18.91 -33.51 -19.95
CA TYR A 104 -18.81 -32.32 -19.12
C TYR A 104 -20.00 -32.21 -18.15
N ALA A 105 -21.23 -32.46 -18.62
CA ALA A 105 -22.41 -32.47 -17.75
C ALA A 105 -22.36 -33.62 -16.71
N ASP A 106 -21.85 -34.80 -17.11
CA ASP A 106 -21.61 -35.91 -16.18
C ASP A 106 -20.60 -35.52 -15.08
N PHE A 107 -19.53 -34.82 -15.45
CA PHE A 107 -18.55 -34.32 -14.49
C PHE A 107 -19.12 -33.24 -13.56
N VAL A 108 -19.92 -32.32 -14.11
CA VAL A 108 -20.65 -31.32 -13.32
C VAL A 108 -21.58 -32.01 -12.31
N ASP A 109 -22.36 -33.03 -12.71
CA ASP A 109 -23.22 -33.78 -11.78
C ASP A 109 -22.43 -34.51 -10.69
N HIS A 110 -21.27 -35.06 -11.05
CA HIS A 110 -20.35 -35.67 -10.10
C HIS A 110 -19.87 -34.65 -9.04
N VAL A 111 -19.43 -33.46 -9.48
CA VAL A 111 -19.04 -32.35 -8.60
C VAL A 111 -20.20 -31.90 -7.70
N LEU A 112 -21.40 -31.73 -8.27
CA LEU A 112 -22.60 -31.34 -7.51
C LEU A 112 -22.98 -32.39 -6.46
N THR A 113 -22.88 -33.67 -6.81
CA THR A 113 -23.16 -34.78 -5.88
C THR A 113 -22.16 -34.82 -4.74
N ARG A 114 -20.88 -34.60 -5.04
CA ARG A 114 -19.79 -34.73 -4.07
C ARG A 114 -19.66 -33.51 -3.15
N TYR A 115 -19.81 -32.31 -3.71
CA TYR A 115 -19.46 -31.06 -3.03
C TYR A 115 -20.60 -30.04 -2.92
N GLY A 116 -21.74 -30.26 -3.59
CA GLY A 116 -22.79 -29.23 -3.72
C GLY A 116 -23.41 -28.75 -2.40
N LYS A 117 -23.19 -29.42 -1.26
CA LYS A 117 -23.57 -28.86 0.05
C LYS A 117 -22.76 -27.62 0.48
N TYR A 118 -21.65 -27.31 -0.20
CA TYR A 118 -20.74 -26.20 0.14
C TYR A 118 -20.91 -24.95 -0.74
N PHE A 119 -21.78 -25.00 -1.75
CA PHE A 119 -22.04 -23.87 -2.63
C PHE A 119 -23.46 -23.96 -3.20
N SER A 120 -24.03 -22.82 -3.57
CA SER A 120 -25.37 -22.76 -4.17
C SER A 120 -25.34 -22.47 -5.67
N HIS A 121 -24.25 -21.86 -6.14
CA HIS A 121 -24.02 -21.49 -7.53
C HIS A 121 -22.82 -22.24 -8.08
N ILE A 122 -22.80 -22.42 -9.40
CA ILE A 122 -21.73 -23.09 -10.11
C ILE A 122 -21.47 -22.35 -11.43
N GLU A 123 -20.23 -21.94 -11.65
CA GLU A 123 -19.86 -21.27 -12.90
C GLU A 123 -19.38 -22.30 -13.91
N LEU A 124 -19.91 -22.16 -15.12
CA LEU A 124 -19.66 -23.09 -16.22
C LEU A 124 -18.80 -22.40 -17.27
N TRP A 125 -17.55 -22.84 -17.29
CA TRP A 125 -16.43 -22.37 -18.10
C TRP A 125 -15.88 -20.99 -17.70
N ASN A 126 -14.60 -20.76 -17.99
CA ASN A 126 -13.91 -19.48 -17.80
C ASN A 126 -13.55 -18.90 -19.18
N GLU A 127 -13.75 -17.61 -19.41
CA GLU A 127 -13.26 -16.87 -20.60
C GLU A 127 -13.37 -17.61 -21.96
N PRO A 128 -14.56 -18.10 -22.36
CA PRO A 128 -14.71 -18.97 -23.53
C PRO A 128 -14.40 -18.31 -24.89
N ASN A 129 -14.17 -17.00 -24.94
CA ASN A 129 -13.72 -16.30 -26.16
C ASN A 129 -12.18 -16.17 -26.26
N ASN A 130 -11.42 -16.72 -25.30
CA ASN A 130 -9.97 -16.81 -25.32
C ASN A 130 -9.52 -18.19 -25.85
N LEU A 131 -8.56 -18.25 -26.78
CA LEU A 131 -8.02 -19.51 -27.32
C LEU A 131 -7.32 -20.39 -26.28
N LEU A 132 -6.89 -19.78 -25.17
CA LEU A 132 -6.27 -20.49 -24.06
C LEU A 132 -7.30 -21.19 -23.16
N ASP A 133 -8.56 -20.77 -23.19
CA ASP A 133 -9.66 -21.38 -22.43
C ASP A 133 -10.60 -22.21 -23.30
N TRP A 134 -10.84 -21.79 -24.55
CA TRP A 134 -11.65 -22.53 -25.53
C TRP A 134 -11.09 -22.37 -26.94
N ASP A 135 -10.72 -23.48 -27.58
CA ASP A 135 -10.20 -23.47 -28.95
C ASP A 135 -11.34 -23.30 -29.98
N TRP A 136 -11.86 -22.08 -30.09
CA TRP A 136 -12.93 -21.71 -31.03
C TRP A 136 -12.55 -21.92 -32.50
N ARG A 137 -11.29 -22.23 -32.85
CA ARG A 137 -10.94 -22.67 -34.22
C ARG A 137 -11.51 -24.04 -34.55
N GLN A 138 -11.83 -24.84 -33.53
CA GLN A 138 -12.55 -26.12 -33.67
C GLN A 138 -14.06 -25.98 -33.50
N ASP A 139 -14.54 -24.79 -33.11
CA ASP A 139 -15.94 -24.50 -32.80
C ASP A 139 -16.29 -23.04 -33.18
N SER A 140 -16.10 -22.69 -34.45
CA SER A 140 -16.18 -21.30 -34.92
C SER A 140 -17.53 -20.64 -34.66
N ASP A 141 -18.59 -21.45 -34.61
CA ASP A 141 -19.98 -21.02 -34.45
C ASP A 141 -20.49 -21.28 -33.02
N PHE A 142 -19.60 -21.66 -32.09
CA PHE A 142 -19.87 -21.99 -30.70
C PHE A 142 -20.95 -23.07 -30.47
N LEU A 143 -21.17 -23.96 -31.44
CA LEU A 143 -22.20 -25.00 -31.34
C LEU A 143 -21.81 -26.06 -30.31
N LEU A 144 -20.54 -26.49 -30.32
CA LEU A 144 -20.05 -27.49 -29.37
C LEU A 144 -20.09 -26.91 -27.94
N PHE A 145 -19.68 -25.65 -27.79
CA PHE A 145 -19.74 -24.94 -26.51
C PHE A 145 -21.18 -24.82 -26.00
N CYS A 146 -22.12 -24.37 -26.83
CA CYS A 146 -23.51 -24.19 -26.42
C CYS A 146 -24.18 -25.52 -26.03
N GLU A 147 -23.95 -26.59 -26.79
CA GLU A 147 -24.49 -27.92 -26.44
C GLU A 147 -23.91 -28.43 -25.11
N MET A 148 -22.59 -28.29 -24.93
CA MET A 148 -21.89 -28.71 -23.72
C MET A 148 -22.33 -27.93 -22.48
N VAL A 149 -22.20 -26.59 -22.52
CA VAL A 149 -22.48 -25.70 -21.38
C VAL A 149 -23.98 -25.59 -21.13
N GLY A 150 -24.79 -25.48 -22.18
CA GLY A 150 -26.26 -25.46 -22.04
C GLY A 150 -26.81 -26.76 -21.45
N GLY A 151 -26.27 -27.92 -21.87
CA GLY A 151 -26.64 -29.21 -21.31
C GLY A 151 -26.27 -29.33 -19.82
N ALA A 152 -25.06 -28.92 -19.44
CA ALA A 152 -24.61 -28.90 -18.06
C ALA A 152 -25.42 -27.92 -17.18
N ALA A 153 -25.69 -26.71 -17.68
CA ALA A 153 -26.50 -25.70 -16.99
C ALA A 153 -27.92 -26.20 -16.73
N TYR A 154 -28.58 -26.73 -17.76
CA TYR A 154 -29.91 -27.32 -17.63
C TYR A 154 -29.93 -28.41 -16.55
N TRP A 155 -28.97 -29.32 -16.57
CA TRP A 155 -28.90 -30.41 -15.60
C TRP A 155 -28.64 -29.92 -14.17
N ALA A 156 -27.70 -28.99 -13.98
CA ALA A 156 -27.44 -28.36 -12.69
C ALA A 156 -28.71 -27.72 -12.10
N LYS A 157 -29.53 -27.08 -12.95
CA LYS A 157 -30.81 -26.48 -12.55
C LYS A 157 -31.85 -27.52 -12.13
N GLN A 158 -31.97 -28.64 -12.86
CA GLN A 158 -32.84 -29.76 -12.46
C GLN A 158 -32.44 -30.37 -11.12
N ARG A 159 -31.15 -30.30 -10.78
CA ARG A 159 -30.58 -30.72 -9.49
C ARG A 159 -30.77 -29.70 -8.37
N GLY A 160 -31.37 -28.54 -8.63
CA GLY A 160 -31.64 -27.48 -7.64
C GLY A 160 -30.50 -26.49 -7.42
N TYR A 161 -29.48 -26.48 -8.29
CA TYR A 161 -28.35 -25.54 -8.24
C TYR A 161 -28.55 -24.39 -9.22
N LYS A 162 -27.81 -23.30 -9.02
CA LYS A 162 -27.88 -22.09 -9.83
C LYS A 162 -26.68 -21.97 -10.78
N PRO A 163 -26.80 -22.39 -12.04
CA PRO A 163 -25.74 -22.24 -13.03
C PRO A 163 -25.44 -20.77 -13.37
N VAL A 164 -24.16 -20.46 -13.51
CA VAL A 164 -23.63 -19.16 -13.94
C VAL A 164 -22.88 -19.38 -15.24
N LEU A 165 -23.20 -18.63 -16.29
CA LEU A 165 -22.41 -18.63 -17.53
C LEU A 165 -21.15 -17.80 -17.30
N GLY A 166 -19.97 -18.37 -17.52
CA GLY A 166 -18.70 -17.63 -17.38
C GLY A 166 -18.60 -16.41 -18.29
N GLY A 167 -17.91 -15.37 -17.82
CA GLY A 167 -17.75 -14.13 -18.55
C GLY A 167 -16.69 -14.19 -19.64
N PRO A 168 -16.90 -13.55 -20.81
CA PRO A 168 -15.86 -13.35 -21.82
C PRO A 168 -14.89 -12.23 -21.43
N CYS A 169 -13.63 -12.34 -21.86
CA CYS A 169 -12.58 -11.32 -21.70
C CYS A 169 -11.80 -11.15 -23.01
N PRO A 170 -11.81 -9.97 -23.67
CA PRO A 170 -12.65 -8.81 -23.37
C PRO A 170 -14.15 -9.12 -23.59
N PHE A 171 -15.03 -8.23 -23.11
CA PHE A 171 -16.47 -8.38 -23.33
C PHE A 171 -16.84 -8.41 -24.82
N ASP A 172 -17.64 -9.41 -25.21
CA ASP A 172 -18.13 -9.60 -26.58
C ASP A 172 -19.67 -9.70 -26.61
N PRO A 173 -20.38 -8.64 -27.06
CA PRO A 173 -21.84 -8.63 -27.14
C PRO A 173 -22.38 -9.57 -28.23
N TYR A 174 -21.61 -9.86 -29.29
CA TYR A 174 -22.02 -10.80 -30.34
C TYR A 174 -22.00 -12.23 -29.82
N TRP A 175 -20.92 -12.60 -29.13
CA TRP A 175 -20.81 -13.90 -28.47
C TRP A 175 -21.94 -14.09 -27.46
N LEU A 176 -22.21 -13.10 -26.60
CA LEU A 176 -23.29 -13.20 -25.62
C LEU A 176 -24.66 -13.35 -26.29
N ASN A 177 -24.92 -12.56 -27.34
CA ASN A 177 -26.18 -12.70 -28.08
C ASN A 177 -26.30 -14.08 -28.74
N LEU A 178 -25.21 -14.65 -29.23
CA LEU A 178 -25.17 -16.02 -29.76
C LEU A 178 -25.51 -17.05 -28.67
N MET A 179 -24.99 -16.92 -27.46
CA MET A 179 -25.36 -17.78 -26.31
C MET A 179 -26.86 -17.74 -26.04
N GLY A 180 -27.48 -16.57 -26.16
CA GLY A 180 -28.93 -16.40 -26.07
C GLY A 180 -29.69 -17.07 -27.21
N MET A 181 -29.28 -16.83 -28.46
CA MET A 181 -29.90 -17.45 -29.64
C MET A 181 -29.81 -18.99 -29.63
N ARG A 182 -28.79 -19.54 -28.98
CA ARG A 182 -28.56 -20.98 -28.84
C ARG A 182 -29.15 -21.57 -27.55
N GLY A 183 -29.86 -20.77 -26.75
CA GLY A 183 -30.62 -21.23 -25.60
C GLY A 183 -29.84 -21.40 -24.30
N VAL A 184 -28.55 -21.04 -24.26
CA VAL A 184 -27.73 -21.15 -23.04
C VAL A 184 -28.19 -20.14 -21.98
N ILE A 185 -28.47 -18.89 -22.38
CA ILE A 185 -28.94 -17.86 -21.44
C ILE A 185 -30.28 -18.23 -20.78
N ASN A 186 -31.13 -18.99 -21.47
CA ASN A 186 -32.42 -19.44 -20.96
C ASN A 186 -32.33 -20.42 -19.79
N VAL A 187 -31.18 -21.07 -19.61
CA VAL A 187 -30.98 -22.13 -18.61
C VAL A 187 -29.97 -21.76 -17.53
N VAL A 188 -29.47 -20.53 -17.51
CA VAL A 188 -28.60 -19.99 -16.46
C VAL A 188 -29.34 -19.03 -15.52
N ASP A 189 -28.81 -18.84 -14.32
CA ASP A 189 -29.34 -17.95 -13.29
C ASP A 189 -28.55 -16.64 -13.19
N ALA A 190 -27.29 -16.65 -13.65
CA ALA A 190 -26.49 -15.45 -13.83
C ALA A 190 -25.58 -15.55 -15.06
N VAL A 191 -25.16 -14.40 -15.57
CA VAL A 191 -24.20 -14.26 -16.66
C VAL A 191 -23.00 -13.44 -16.18
N GLY A 192 -21.81 -13.99 -16.37
CA GLY A 192 -20.54 -13.41 -15.99
C GLY A 192 -20.03 -12.34 -16.96
N PHE A 193 -19.20 -11.46 -16.43
CA PHE A 193 -18.50 -10.39 -17.13
C PHE A 193 -17.09 -10.26 -16.56
N HIS A 194 -16.08 -10.24 -17.43
CA HIS A 194 -14.69 -10.01 -17.03
C HIS A 194 -14.27 -8.60 -17.45
N GLY A 195 -13.60 -7.88 -16.55
CA GLY A 195 -13.23 -6.47 -16.77
C GLY A 195 -11.90 -6.07 -16.14
N PHE A 196 -10.90 -5.83 -16.98
CA PHE A 196 -9.56 -5.35 -16.65
C PHE A 196 -9.22 -4.03 -17.36
N PRO A 197 -9.96 -2.94 -17.07
CA PRO A 197 -9.77 -1.65 -17.73
C PRO A 197 -8.38 -1.06 -17.43
N GLY A 198 -7.59 -0.86 -18.47
CA GLY A 198 -6.20 -0.37 -18.39
C GLY A 198 -5.12 -1.47 -18.39
N THR A 199 -5.51 -2.74 -18.41
CA THR A 199 -4.60 -3.88 -18.59
C THR A 199 -4.87 -4.55 -19.94
N TRP A 200 -5.94 -5.34 -20.03
CA TRP A 200 -6.29 -6.11 -21.22
C TRP A 200 -7.46 -5.49 -22.00
N ASP A 201 -8.35 -4.77 -21.32
CA ASP A 201 -9.54 -4.19 -21.97
C ASP A 201 -9.30 -2.87 -22.70
N SER A 202 -8.14 -2.21 -22.53
CA SER A 202 -7.76 -1.08 -23.40
C SER A 202 -6.34 -0.59 -23.20
N GLU A 203 -5.51 -0.68 -24.25
CA GLU A 203 -4.55 0.39 -24.56
C GLU A 203 -4.98 1.30 -25.73
N ALA A 204 -5.93 0.91 -26.60
CA ALA A 204 -6.57 1.85 -27.54
C ALA A 204 -7.77 1.20 -28.29
N GLY A 205 -9.02 1.50 -27.90
CA GLY A 205 -10.14 1.48 -28.86
C GLY A 205 -11.50 0.92 -28.42
N THR A 206 -11.57 -0.05 -27.49
CA THR A 206 -12.81 -0.85 -27.28
C THR A 206 -13.52 -0.68 -25.94
N TRP A 207 -12.84 -0.25 -24.87
CA TRP A 207 -13.48 -0.06 -23.57
C TRP A 207 -14.23 1.28 -23.46
N GLY A 208 -15.56 1.25 -23.58
CA GLY A 208 -16.41 2.45 -23.45
C GLY A 208 -16.90 2.73 -22.02
N GLY A 209 -16.42 1.96 -21.03
CA GLY A 209 -16.79 2.10 -19.63
C GLY A 209 -17.80 1.05 -19.16
N TRP A 210 -17.84 0.84 -17.85
CA TRP A 210 -18.72 -0.14 -17.20
C TRP A 210 -20.20 0.06 -17.56
N ASP A 211 -20.69 1.30 -17.52
CA ASP A 211 -22.11 1.58 -17.78
C ASP A 211 -22.53 1.21 -19.21
N MET A 212 -21.64 1.42 -20.18
CA MET A 212 -21.89 1.06 -21.58
C MET A 212 -21.99 -0.46 -21.74
N HIS A 213 -20.96 -1.19 -21.27
CA HIS A 213 -20.90 -2.63 -21.46
C HIS A 213 -21.97 -3.39 -20.66
N LEU A 214 -22.21 -2.99 -19.40
CA LEU A 214 -23.27 -3.61 -18.60
C LEU A 214 -24.67 -3.25 -19.11
N GLY A 215 -24.86 -2.05 -19.66
CA GLY A 215 -26.11 -1.68 -20.32
C GLY A 215 -26.39 -2.52 -21.58
N GLU A 216 -25.37 -2.73 -22.42
CA GLU A 216 -25.46 -3.60 -23.59
C GLU A 216 -25.70 -5.06 -23.20
N MET A 217 -24.95 -5.57 -22.22
CA MET A 217 -25.12 -6.90 -21.64
C MET A 217 -26.54 -7.10 -21.12
N ARG A 218 -27.07 -6.16 -20.33
CA ARG A 218 -28.44 -6.20 -19.82
C ARG A 218 -29.46 -6.24 -20.95
N GLY A 219 -29.31 -5.39 -21.97
CA GLY A 219 -30.19 -5.39 -23.14
C GLY A 219 -30.16 -6.69 -23.96
N ILE A 220 -29.07 -7.46 -23.91
CA ILE A 220 -28.98 -8.79 -24.52
C ILE A 220 -29.65 -9.84 -23.62
N VAL A 221 -29.27 -9.89 -22.34
CA VAL A 221 -29.77 -10.87 -21.36
C VAL A 221 -31.30 -10.79 -21.26
N ASP A 222 -31.87 -9.59 -21.20
CA ASP A 222 -33.32 -9.38 -21.06
C ASP A 222 -34.14 -9.93 -22.24
N ARG A 223 -33.53 -10.11 -23.43
CA ARG A 223 -34.21 -10.73 -24.58
C ARG A 223 -34.45 -12.24 -24.40
N TYR A 224 -33.63 -12.90 -23.59
CA TYR A 224 -33.61 -14.35 -23.46
C TYR A 224 -33.97 -14.84 -22.07
N ASN A 225 -33.57 -14.11 -21.03
CA ASN A 225 -33.83 -14.41 -19.62
C ASN A 225 -33.69 -13.14 -18.76
N ALA A 226 -34.78 -12.38 -18.63
CA ALA A 226 -34.78 -11.12 -17.87
C ALA A 226 -34.56 -11.29 -16.36
N ASP A 227 -34.77 -12.50 -15.84
CA ASP A 227 -34.53 -12.81 -14.42
C ASP A 227 -33.06 -13.16 -14.14
N ALA A 228 -32.22 -13.32 -15.17
CA ALA A 228 -30.81 -13.64 -14.96
C ALA A 228 -30.03 -12.44 -14.39
N GLU A 229 -29.26 -12.71 -13.35
CA GLU A 229 -28.36 -11.74 -12.74
C GLU A 229 -27.15 -11.45 -13.66
N ILE A 230 -26.54 -10.27 -13.52
CA ILE A 230 -25.26 -9.93 -14.16
C ILE A 230 -24.19 -9.84 -13.08
N TRP A 231 -23.15 -10.67 -13.22
CA TRP A 231 -22.05 -10.75 -12.27
C TRP A 231 -20.75 -10.27 -12.91
N ILE A 232 -20.01 -9.42 -12.22
CA ILE A 232 -18.59 -9.22 -12.52
C ILE A 232 -17.86 -10.43 -11.91
N THR A 233 -17.69 -11.49 -12.71
CA THR A 233 -17.04 -12.73 -12.27
C THR A 233 -15.53 -12.56 -12.14
N GLU A 234 -14.96 -11.55 -12.80
CA GLU A 234 -13.54 -11.22 -12.64
C GLU A 234 -13.27 -9.75 -13.00
N ALA A 235 -12.57 -9.01 -12.14
CA ALA A 235 -12.08 -7.67 -12.45
C ALA A 235 -10.85 -7.33 -11.64
N GLY A 236 -9.91 -6.56 -12.19
CA GLY A 236 -8.68 -6.23 -11.48
C GLY A 236 -7.94 -5.03 -12.06
N TYR A 237 -6.91 -4.61 -11.34
CA TYR A 237 -5.99 -3.57 -11.78
C TYR A 237 -4.57 -3.91 -11.32
N SER A 238 -3.63 -3.89 -12.27
CA SER A 238 -2.23 -4.27 -12.02
C SER A 238 -1.44 -3.08 -11.49
N THR A 239 -0.82 -3.24 -10.33
CA THR A 239 0.02 -2.23 -9.68
C THR A 239 1.50 -2.35 -10.09
N TRP A 240 1.81 -2.88 -11.27
CA TRP A 240 3.19 -3.09 -11.73
C TRP A 240 4.02 -1.80 -11.81
N ARG A 241 3.35 -0.63 -11.83
CA ARG A 241 3.98 0.71 -11.78
C ARG A 241 4.01 1.32 -10.38
N ASN A 242 3.64 0.58 -9.35
CA ASN A 242 3.51 1.04 -7.96
C ASN A 242 2.39 2.08 -7.74
N ASP A 243 1.37 2.10 -8.59
CA ASP A 243 0.23 3.00 -8.55
C ASP A 243 -0.97 2.41 -7.77
N GLU A 244 -0.71 1.97 -6.54
CA GLU A 244 -1.69 1.26 -5.70
C GLU A 244 -3.00 2.02 -5.44
N ILE A 245 -2.98 3.36 -5.48
CA ILE A 245 -4.20 4.16 -5.36
C ILE A 245 -5.16 3.92 -6.53
N GLU A 246 -4.64 3.66 -7.73
CA GLU A 246 -5.48 3.39 -8.88
C GLU A 246 -6.17 2.03 -8.74
N GLN A 247 -5.52 1.05 -8.12
CA GLN A 247 -6.17 -0.21 -7.74
C GLN A 247 -7.37 0.04 -6.82
N ALA A 248 -7.22 0.88 -5.79
CA ALA A 248 -8.31 1.24 -4.89
C ALA A 248 -9.45 2.00 -5.60
N ARG A 249 -9.12 2.95 -6.50
CA ARG A 249 -10.12 3.68 -7.31
C ARG A 249 -10.88 2.76 -8.26
N ARG A 250 -10.19 1.83 -8.91
CA ARG A 250 -10.79 0.86 -9.84
C ARG A 250 -11.67 -0.14 -9.10
N PHE A 251 -11.26 -0.58 -7.92
CA PHE A 251 -12.08 -1.39 -7.02
C PHE A 251 -13.39 -0.68 -6.67
N VAL A 252 -13.34 0.58 -6.22
CA VAL A 252 -14.54 1.37 -5.89
C VAL A 252 -15.43 1.59 -7.12
N LYS A 253 -14.83 1.85 -8.28
CA LYS A 253 -15.58 2.01 -9.53
C LYS A 253 -16.32 0.73 -9.89
N ALA A 254 -15.63 -0.42 -9.89
CA ALA A 254 -16.22 -1.73 -10.17
C ALA A 254 -17.32 -2.10 -9.15
N LEU A 255 -17.13 -1.80 -7.86
CA LEU A 255 -18.13 -2.08 -6.84
C LEU A 255 -19.42 -1.27 -7.03
N ASN A 256 -19.32 -0.05 -7.56
CA ASN A 256 -20.46 0.85 -7.70
C ASN A 256 -21.29 0.65 -8.97
N VAL A 257 -20.83 -0.16 -9.92
CA VAL A 257 -21.59 -0.45 -11.14
C VAL A 257 -22.88 -1.24 -10.83
N PRO A 258 -23.88 -1.22 -11.72
CA PRO A 258 -25.14 -1.95 -11.53
C PRO A 258 -25.00 -3.44 -11.88
N ALA A 259 -24.08 -4.15 -11.22
CA ALA A 259 -23.99 -5.60 -11.22
C ALA A 259 -24.50 -6.18 -9.90
N ASP A 260 -25.09 -7.38 -9.95
CA ASP A 260 -25.68 -8.06 -8.80
C ASP A 260 -24.60 -8.65 -7.87
N ARG A 261 -23.45 -9.03 -8.46
CA ARG A 261 -22.29 -9.57 -7.73
C ARG A 261 -20.99 -9.11 -8.38
N MET A 262 -19.94 -8.96 -7.56
CA MET A 262 -18.60 -8.57 -8.02
C MET A 262 -17.53 -9.43 -7.34
N TYR A 263 -16.57 -9.90 -8.13
CA TYR A 263 -15.34 -10.53 -7.68
C TYR A 263 -14.10 -9.74 -8.17
N TRP A 264 -13.19 -9.42 -7.25
CA TRP A 264 -11.93 -8.74 -7.54
C TRP A 264 -10.78 -9.74 -7.64
N TYR A 265 -9.98 -9.64 -8.70
CA TYR A 265 -8.79 -10.43 -8.93
C TYR A 265 -7.55 -9.66 -8.47
N SER A 266 -6.77 -10.12 -7.51
CA SER A 266 -6.94 -11.27 -6.58
C SER A 266 -6.59 -10.81 -5.15
N TRP A 267 -6.52 -11.70 -4.15
CA TRP A 267 -5.99 -11.31 -2.85
C TRP A 267 -4.46 -11.21 -2.88
N ARG A 268 -3.79 -12.25 -3.38
CA ARG A 268 -2.32 -12.32 -3.42
C ARG A 268 -1.79 -12.28 -4.85
N ASP A 269 -0.74 -11.50 -5.07
CA ASP A 269 0.03 -11.50 -6.31
C ASP A 269 0.55 -12.92 -6.63
N VAL A 270 0.67 -13.19 -7.92
CA VAL A 270 1.24 -14.44 -8.42
C VAL A 270 2.75 -14.47 -8.12
N PRO A 271 3.30 -15.56 -7.57
CA PRO A 271 4.74 -15.69 -7.36
C PRO A 271 5.53 -15.57 -8.67
N PRO A 272 6.72 -14.94 -8.67
CA PRO A 272 7.48 -14.66 -9.89
C PRO A 272 8.04 -15.92 -10.60
N ASP A 273 8.09 -17.06 -9.92
CA ASP A 273 8.51 -18.37 -10.43
C ASP A 273 7.34 -19.22 -10.93
N VAL A 274 6.11 -18.72 -10.73
CA VAL A 274 4.89 -19.38 -11.13
C VAL A 274 4.47 -18.91 -12.53
N PRO A 275 4.25 -19.81 -13.50
CA PRO A 275 3.73 -19.41 -14.81
C PRO A 275 2.26 -18.99 -14.72
N VAL A 276 1.92 -17.94 -15.47
CA VAL A 276 0.53 -17.60 -15.84
C VAL A 276 0.12 -18.39 -17.09
N GLN A 277 -1.13 -18.27 -17.53
CA GLN A 277 -1.69 -19.10 -18.60
C GLN A 277 -0.91 -18.97 -19.93
N GLU A 278 -0.41 -17.78 -20.23
CA GLU A 278 0.40 -17.44 -21.39
C GLU A 278 1.87 -17.89 -21.27
N GLY A 279 2.31 -18.23 -20.06
CA GLY A 279 3.68 -18.62 -19.74
C GLY A 279 4.32 -17.74 -18.67
N LEU A 280 5.55 -18.08 -18.30
CA LEU A 280 6.30 -17.35 -17.28
C LEU A 280 6.72 -15.96 -17.80
N TRP A 281 6.40 -14.90 -17.07
CA TRP A 281 6.74 -13.51 -17.42
C TRP A 281 6.30 -13.05 -18.82
N PHE A 282 5.24 -13.66 -19.38
CA PHE A 282 4.69 -13.23 -20.67
C PHE A 282 4.31 -11.73 -20.64
N ASP A 283 3.67 -11.30 -19.56
CA ASP A 283 3.38 -9.91 -19.28
C ASP A 283 3.52 -9.67 -17.76
N PRO A 284 4.39 -8.74 -17.32
CA PRO A 284 4.62 -8.48 -15.90
C PRO A 284 3.34 -8.06 -15.16
N ARG A 285 2.33 -7.53 -15.86
CA ARG A 285 1.09 -7.04 -15.24
C ARG A 285 0.33 -8.14 -14.51
N HIS A 286 0.38 -9.39 -14.96
CA HIS A 286 -0.31 -10.51 -14.32
C HIS A 286 0.21 -10.80 -12.89
N TYR A 287 1.47 -10.45 -12.62
CA TYR A 287 2.13 -10.73 -11.34
C TYR A 287 1.84 -9.67 -10.27
N HIS A 288 1.07 -8.62 -10.61
CA HIS A 288 0.85 -7.45 -9.74
C HIS A 288 -0.63 -7.08 -9.56
N LEU A 289 -1.56 -8.03 -9.73
CA LEU A 289 -3.00 -7.80 -9.61
C LEU A 289 -3.55 -7.93 -8.18
N GLY A 290 -2.84 -8.62 -7.30
CA GLY A 290 -3.26 -8.89 -5.92
C GLY A 290 -3.37 -7.63 -5.07
N ALA A 291 -4.25 -7.66 -4.08
CA ALA A 291 -4.33 -6.65 -3.02
C ALA A 291 -3.14 -6.73 -2.03
N VAL A 292 -2.41 -7.84 -2.07
CA VAL A 292 -1.21 -8.16 -1.28
C VAL A 292 -0.14 -8.69 -2.24
N THR A 293 1.14 -8.40 -1.99
CA THR A 293 2.25 -8.96 -2.76
C THR A 293 2.41 -10.47 -2.55
N HIS A 294 3.21 -11.13 -3.39
CA HIS A 294 3.37 -12.59 -3.34
C HIS A 294 4.06 -13.06 -2.04
N ASP A 295 4.85 -12.18 -1.41
CA ASP A 295 5.52 -12.35 -0.11
C ASP A 295 4.69 -11.82 1.07
N ASN A 296 3.38 -11.62 0.87
CA ASN A 296 2.39 -11.24 1.87
C ASN A 296 2.53 -9.83 2.46
N LYS A 297 3.15 -8.88 1.73
CA LYS A 297 3.15 -7.46 2.11
C LYS A 297 1.84 -6.80 1.63
N PRO A 298 1.05 -6.20 2.54
CA PRO A 298 -0.26 -5.65 2.17
C PRO A 298 -0.10 -4.34 1.40
N LYS A 299 -0.70 -4.28 0.19
CA LYS A 299 -0.79 -3.03 -0.59
C LYS A 299 -1.89 -2.13 -0.02
N LEU A 300 -2.01 -0.91 -0.57
CA LEU A 300 -2.98 0.08 -0.12
C LEU A 300 -4.42 -0.47 -0.05
N LEU A 301 -4.88 -1.20 -1.08
CA LEU A 301 -6.24 -1.75 -1.08
C LEU A 301 -6.48 -2.70 0.11
N ALA A 302 -5.59 -3.69 0.33
CA ALA A 302 -5.72 -4.62 1.44
C ALA A 302 -5.67 -3.89 2.80
N ARG A 303 -4.74 -2.94 2.98
CA ARG A 303 -4.64 -2.16 4.22
C ARG A 303 -5.95 -1.41 4.53
N LEU A 304 -6.50 -0.71 3.55
CA LEU A 304 -7.73 0.05 3.72
C LEU A 304 -8.95 -0.85 4.00
N LEU A 305 -9.04 -2.01 3.33
CA LEU A 305 -10.09 -3.00 3.56
C LEU A 305 -10.03 -3.57 4.99
N VAL A 306 -8.85 -3.97 5.46
CA VAL A 306 -8.66 -4.55 6.80
C VAL A 306 -8.88 -3.49 7.90
N GLU A 307 -8.38 -2.27 7.71
CA GLU A 307 -8.47 -1.22 8.74
C GLU A 307 -9.88 -0.62 8.89
N GLY A 308 -10.64 -0.49 7.79
CA GLY A 308 -11.92 0.22 7.82
C GLY A 308 -12.94 -0.20 6.76
N GLY A 309 -12.70 -1.31 6.06
CA GLY A 309 -13.57 -1.86 5.04
C GLY A 309 -13.76 -0.94 3.82
N VAL A 310 -14.80 -1.25 3.04
CA VAL A 310 -15.16 -0.52 1.82
C VAL A 310 -15.30 0.99 2.05
N ARG A 311 -15.82 1.41 3.22
CA ARG A 311 -15.97 2.84 3.56
C ARG A 311 -14.63 3.56 3.53
N LYS A 312 -13.60 2.98 4.14
CA LYS A 312 -12.26 3.58 4.18
C LYS A 312 -11.63 3.62 2.79
N VAL A 313 -11.83 2.58 1.97
CA VAL A 313 -11.40 2.58 0.56
C VAL A 313 -12.08 3.72 -0.21
N GLN A 314 -13.39 3.92 -0.04
CA GLN A 314 -14.14 5.00 -0.68
C GLN A 314 -13.64 6.40 -0.24
N GLU A 315 -13.40 6.59 1.05
CA GLU A 315 -12.88 7.84 1.61
C GLU A 315 -11.53 8.21 0.98
N VAL A 316 -10.59 7.26 0.90
CA VAL A 316 -9.26 7.49 0.32
C VAL A 316 -9.30 7.60 -1.21
N ALA A 317 -10.10 6.77 -1.89
CA ALA A 317 -10.24 6.82 -3.35
C ALA A 317 -10.89 8.12 -3.84
N ALA A 318 -11.74 8.74 -3.02
CA ALA A 318 -12.37 10.03 -3.30
C ALA A 318 -11.44 11.23 -3.10
N LEU A 319 -10.24 11.04 -2.52
CA LEU A 319 -9.24 12.10 -2.44
C LEU A 319 -8.85 12.51 -3.87
N ALA A 320 -9.29 13.71 -4.23
CA ALA A 320 -9.17 14.24 -5.58
C ALA A 320 -7.71 14.45 -5.96
N ALA A 321 -7.42 14.29 -7.25
CA ALA A 321 -6.21 14.85 -7.86
C ALA A 321 -6.23 16.39 -7.71
N PRO A 322 -5.07 17.05 -7.60
CA PRO A 322 -5.01 18.46 -7.27
C PRO A 322 -5.67 19.33 -8.35
N HIS A 323 -6.52 20.26 -7.94
CA HIS A 323 -7.01 21.33 -8.82
C HIS A 323 -6.28 22.62 -8.45
N LEU A 324 -5.05 22.76 -8.97
CA LEU A 324 -4.33 24.03 -8.87
C LEU A 324 -4.95 25.02 -9.86
N ALA A 325 -5.32 26.20 -9.38
CA ALA A 325 -5.67 27.30 -10.25
C ALA A 325 -4.49 27.63 -11.18
N SER A 326 -4.77 27.91 -12.46
CA SER A 326 -3.74 28.30 -13.42
C SER A 326 -2.98 29.53 -12.89
N GLY A 327 -1.65 29.41 -12.76
CA GLY A 327 -0.78 30.47 -12.25
C GLY A 327 -0.41 30.37 -10.76
N ALA A 328 -0.94 29.39 -10.01
CA ALA A 328 -0.45 29.10 -8.66
C ALA A 328 1.00 28.58 -8.68
N ALA A 329 1.82 29.00 -7.72
CA ALA A 329 3.20 28.55 -7.57
C ALA A 329 3.34 27.76 -6.25
N PRO A 330 2.86 26.51 -6.20
CA PRO A 330 2.75 25.76 -4.96
C PRO A 330 4.11 25.28 -4.45
N ILE A 331 4.15 24.88 -3.18
CA ILE A 331 5.27 24.14 -2.59
C ILE A 331 4.94 22.65 -2.67
N VAL A 332 5.86 21.85 -3.20
CA VAL A 332 5.70 20.39 -3.26
C VAL A 332 6.36 19.77 -2.05
N VAL A 333 5.61 18.95 -1.30
CA VAL A 333 6.13 18.17 -0.19
C VAL A 333 5.91 16.69 -0.53
N THR A 334 6.96 16.03 -1.03
CA THR A 334 6.90 14.57 -1.25
C THR A 334 7.06 13.87 0.10
N GLY A 335 6.33 12.77 0.36
CA GLY A 335 6.23 12.20 1.70
C GLY A 335 5.47 13.13 2.66
N GLY A 336 4.64 14.03 2.12
CA GLY A 336 3.97 15.09 2.87
C GLY A 336 2.88 14.60 3.82
N SER A 337 2.41 13.36 3.66
CA SER A 337 1.51 12.72 4.62
C SER A 337 2.28 12.07 5.79
N GLY A 338 3.60 11.94 5.66
CA GLY A 338 4.49 11.45 6.70
C GLY A 338 4.60 12.38 7.92
N PHE A 339 5.37 11.96 8.91
CA PHE A 339 5.53 12.70 10.18
C PHE A 339 6.10 14.12 9.99
N ILE A 340 7.32 14.25 9.47
CA ILE A 340 7.95 15.58 9.27
C ILE A 340 7.22 16.34 8.17
N GLY A 341 6.86 15.65 7.08
CA GLY A 341 6.15 16.23 5.94
C GLY A 341 4.84 16.89 6.33
N SER A 342 4.01 16.25 7.16
CA SER A 342 2.71 16.80 7.56
C SER A 342 2.83 18.01 8.50
N ASN A 343 3.81 18.01 9.40
CA ASN A 343 4.08 19.18 10.25
C ASN A 343 4.64 20.36 9.44
N LEU A 344 5.52 20.11 8.46
CA LEU A 344 5.98 21.17 7.55
C LEU A 344 4.83 21.70 6.70
N ALA A 345 4.02 20.80 6.12
CA ALA A 345 2.87 21.19 5.32
C ALA A 345 1.89 22.06 6.11
N ASP A 346 1.54 21.67 7.34
CA ASP A 346 0.70 22.47 8.23
C ASP A 346 1.27 23.86 8.49
N SER A 347 2.58 23.96 8.71
CA SER A 347 3.26 25.25 8.87
C SER A 347 3.17 26.13 7.62
N LEU A 348 3.40 25.57 6.43
CA LEU A 348 3.32 26.31 5.16
C LEU A 348 1.87 26.73 4.84
N LEU A 349 0.92 25.82 5.00
CA LEU A 349 -0.51 26.08 4.78
C LEU A 349 -1.05 27.15 5.73
N SER A 350 -0.58 27.15 6.99
CA SER A 350 -0.93 28.18 7.99
C SER A 350 -0.47 29.59 7.58
N ASP A 351 0.59 29.70 6.77
CA ASP A 351 1.03 30.97 6.19
C ASP A 351 0.25 31.36 4.91
N GLY A 352 -0.74 30.55 4.52
CA GLY A 352 -1.55 30.77 3.33
C GLY A 352 -0.92 30.25 2.04
N GLU A 353 0.07 29.38 2.11
CA GLU A 353 0.67 28.74 0.93
C GLU A 353 -0.23 27.65 0.35
N ASP A 354 -0.15 27.46 -0.96
CA ASP A 354 -0.68 26.26 -1.62
C ASP A 354 0.37 25.14 -1.55
N VAL A 355 -0.03 23.98 -1.03
CA VAL A 355 0.89 22.84 -0.83
C VAL A 355 0.41 21.62 -1.57
N ILE A 356 1.25 21.11 -2.48
CA ILE A 356 1.09 19.79 -3.07
C ILE A 356 1.64 18.74 -2.11
N ILE A 357 0.80 17.82 -1.68
CA ILE A 357 1.19 16.68 -0.86
C ILE A 357 1.32 15.46 -1.76
N LEU A 358 2.55 15.09 -2.12
CA LEU A 358 2.82 13.92 -2.96
C LEU A 358 3.19 12.73 -2.08
N ASP A 359 2.35 11.70 -2.02
CA ASP A 359 2.55 10.56 -1.12
C ASP A 359 1.82 9.31 -1.65
N ASN A 360 2.41 8.12 -1.55
CA ASN A 360 1.77 6.87 -1.97
C ASN A 360 0.92 6.23 -0.84
N LEU A 361 0.92 6.83 0.35
CA LEU A 361 0.27 6.32 1.55
C LEU A 361 0.77 4.93 1.98
N GLY A 362 1.97 4.52 1.55
CA GLY A 362 2.60 3.22 1.82
C GLY A 362 2.76 2.92 3.32
N ARG A 363 2.87 3.96 4.15
CA ARG A 363 3.03 3.84 5.60
C ARG A 363 1.68 3.86 6.31
N ALA A 364 1.45 2.91 7.21
CA ALA A 364 0.25 2.87 8.04
C ALA A 364 0.05 4.18 8.84
N GLY A 365 -1.18 4.70 8.83
CA GLY A 365 -1.61 5.90 9.53
C GLY A 365 -1.32 7.23 8.81
N VAL A 366 -0.55 7.26 7.72
CA VAL A 366 -0.27 8.54 7.04
C VAL A 366 -1.49 9.11 6.30
N ASP A 367 -2.45 8.27 5.92
CA ASP A 367 -3.77 8.67 5.43
C ASP A 367 -4.54 9.54 6.45
N GLN A 368 -4.33 9.32 7.75
CA GLN A 368 -4.92 10.14 8.83
C GLN A 368 -4.27 11.52 8.92
N ASN A 369 -2.97 11.64 8.61
CA ASN A 369 -2.30 12.93 8.51
C ASN A 369 -2.80 13.72 7.30
N LEU A 370 -2.97 13.06 6.16
CA LEU A 370 -3.52 13.69 4.96
C LEU A 370 -4.95 14.20 5.21
N SER A 371 -5.80 13.35 5.81
CA SER A 371 -7.17 13.73 6.19
C SER A 371 -7.17 14.95 7.13
N TRP A 372 -6.31 14.94 8.15
CA TRP A 372 -6.16 16.05 9.09
C TRP A 372 -5.74 17.36 8.39
N LEU A 373 -4.79 17.32 7.45
CA LEU A 373 -4.38 18.49 6.67
C LEU A 373 -5.55 19.06 5.86
N ILE A 374 -6.28 18.18 5.17
CA ILE A 374 -7.45 18.56 4.35
C ILE A 374 -8.55 19.18 5.21
N GLU A 375 -8.89 18.55 6.34
CA GLU A 375 -9.90 19.06 7.27
C GLU A 375 -9.53 20.45 7.83
N ARG A 376 -8.23 20.67 8.10
CA ARG A 376 -7.73 21.90 8.71
C ARG A 376 -7.59 23.06 7.73
N HIS A 377 -7.15 22.79 6.49
CA HIS A 377 -6.73 23.82 5.54
C HIS A 377 -7.55 23.87 4.24
N GLY A 378 -8.42 22.88 4.01
CA GLY A 378 -9.36 22.85 2.89
C GLY A 378 -8.67 22.95 1.53
N ALA A 379 -9.11 23.90 0.70
CA ALA A 379 -8.76 24.01 -0.71
C ALA A 379 -7.28 24.35 -1.01
N ARG A 380 -6.47 24.68 0.01
CA ARG A 380 -5.02 24.92 -0.15
C ARG A 380 -4.18 23.65 -0.13
N VAL A 381 -4.78 22.53 0.28
CA VAL A 381 -4.13 21.22 0.26
C VAL A 381 -4.42 20.56 -1.08
N HIS A 382 -3.36 20.14 -1.76
CA HIS A 382 -3.41 19.55 -3.10
C HIS A 382 -2.83 18.13 -3.06
N PRO A 383 -3.61 17.10 -2.68
CA PRO A 383 -3.13 15.73 -2.58
C PRO A 383 -2.81 15.15 -3.97
N VAL A 384 -1.60 14.61 -4.13
CA VAL A 384 -1.18 13.80 -5.26
C VAL A 384 -0.80 12.42 -4.74
N LEU A 385 -1.73 11.49 -4.87
CA LEU A 385 -1.49 10.11 -4.48
C LEU A 385 -0.70 9.42 -5.59
N ALA A 386 0.63 9.37 -5.43
CA ALA A 386 1.56 8.82 -6.41
C ALA A 386 2.82 8.30 -5.72
N ASP A 387 3.45 7.31 -6.35
CA ASP A 387 4.73 6.78 -5.92
C ASP A 387 5.89 7.55 -6.56
N VAL A 388 6.90 7.92 -5.77
CA VAL A 388 8.09 8.62 -6.27
C VAL A 388 8.91 7.79 -7.26
N ARG A 389 8.71 6.47 -7.30
CA ARG A 389 9.31 5.57 -8.28
C ARG A 389 8.66 5.68 -9.67
N ASP A 390 7.41 6.13 -9.75
CA ASP A 390 6.71 6.37 -11.01
C ASP A 390 7.00 7.78 -11.55
N LEU A 391 8.11 7.92 -12.29
CA LEU A 391 8.53 9.19 -12.88
C LEU A 391 7.40 9.91 -13.63
N LEU A 392 6.67 9.19 -14.50
CA LEU A 392 5.61 9.79 -15.31
C LEU A 392 4.42 10.26 -14.45
N GLY A 393 4.12 9.54 -13.37
CA GLY A 393 3.03 9.88 -12.45
C GLY A 393 3.31 11.14 -11.62
N ILE A 394 4.59 11.47 -11.37
CA ILE A 394 4.95 12.59 -10.50
C ILE A 394 5.31 13.88 -11.25
N GLU A 395 5.74 13.80 -12.52
CA GLU A 395 6.29 14.93 -13.30
C GLU A 395 5.41 16.20 -13.27
N ALA A 396 4.09 16.02 -13.43
CA ALA A 396 3.14 17.14 -13.46
C ALA A 396 3.12 17.96 -12.15
N SER A 397 3.44 17.34 -11.01
CA SER A 397 3.44 17.99 -9.69
C SER A 397 4.53 19.06 -9.56
N PHE A 398 5.60 18.96 -10.37
CA PHE A 398 6.76 19.84 -10.26
C PHE A 398 6.74 20.98 -11.28
N LYS A 399 5.82 20.96 -12.25
CA LYS A 399 5.78 21.89 -13.37
C LYS A 399 5.78 23.36 -12.93
N ASP A 400 4.94 23.70 -11.96
CA ASP A 400 4.77 25.07 -11.45
C ASP A 400 5.29 25.26 -10.02
N ALA A 401 6.01 24.26 -9.49
CA ALA A 401 6.53 24.29 -8.12
C ALA A 401 7.45 25.50 -7.91
N LYS A 402 7.28 26.20 -6.78
CA LYS A 402 8.22 27.25 -6.34
C LYS A 402 9.29 26.75 -5.39
N ALA A 403 9.05 25.62 -4.73
CA ALA A 403 9.99 24.94 -3.85
C ALA A 403 9.57 23.48 -3.67
N VAL A 404 10.53 22.62 -3.34
CA VAL A 404 10.33 21.20 -3.10
C VAL A 404 10.99 20.80 -1.78
N PHE A 405 10.23 20.16 -0.91
CA PHE A 405 10.74 19.45 0.25
C PHE A 405 10.61 17.94 0.03
N HIS A 406 11.75 17.26 -0.07
CA HIS A 406 11.79 15.84 -0.41
C HIS A 406 11.95 14.96 0.84
N TYR A 407 10.83 14.43 1.36
CA TYR A 407 10.77 13.51 2.50
C TYR A 407 10.37 12.07 2.16
N ALA A 408 9.86 11.81 0.96
CA ALA A 408 9.49 10.46 0.54
C ALA A 408 10.72 9.55 0.59
N ALA A 409 10.63 8.46 1.35
CA ALA A 409 11.75 7.58 1.62
C ALA A 409 11.29 6.23 2.18
N GLN A 410 12.08 5.18 1.92
CA GLN A 410 12.17 4.00 2.77
C GLN A 410 13.03 4.40 3.98
N THR A 411 12.49 4.32 5.20
CA THR A 411 13.07 4.97 6.39
C THR A 411 13.67 4.03 7.44
N ALA A 412 13.51 2.72 7.29
CA ALA A 412 13.93 1.72 8.28
C ALA A 412 15.19 0.97 7.81
N VAL A 413 16.21 0.94 8.66
CA VAL A 413 17.46 0.19 8.41
C VAL A 413 17.17 -1.31 8.31
N THR A 414 16.33 -1.83 9.19
CA THR A 414 15.93 -3.24 9.23
C THR A 414 15.24 -3.66 7.94
N THR A 415 14.26 -2.89 7.47
CA THR A 415 13.59 -3.12 6.17
C THR A 415 14.59 -3.11 5.02
N SER A 416 15.57 -2.21 5.02
CA SER A 416 16.58 -2.15 3.94
C SER A 416 17.48 -3.38 3.87
N LEU A 417 17.66 -4.12 4.97
CA LEU A 417 18.43 -5.36 5.00
C LEU A 417 17.61 -6.55 4.48
N VAL A 418 16.28 -6.49 4.64
CA VAL A 418 15.36 -7.51 4.13
C VAL A 418 15.05 -7.28 2.65
N ASP A 419 14.87 -6.02 2.25
CA ASP A 419 14.48 -5.63 0.89
C ASP A 419 15.32 -4.43 0.39
N PRO A 420 16.60 -4.67 0.01
CA PRO A 420 17.50 -3.60 -0.42
C PRO A 420 17.13 -3.01 -1.79
N LEU A 421 16.40 -3.75 -2.64
CA LEU A 421 15.94 -3.25 -3.94
C LEU A 421 14.86 -2.20 -3.74
N GLU A 422 13.86 -2.48 -2.91
CA GLU A 422 12.82 -1.50 -2.55
C GLU A 422 13.41 -0.23 -1.93
N ASP A 423 14.40 -0.40 -1.05
CA ASP A 423 15.12 0.70 -0.41
C ASP A 423 15.86 1.58 -1.44
N PHE A 424 16.60 0.97 -2.38
CA PHE A 424 17.30 1.70 -3.43
C PHE A 424 16.35 2.40 -4.40
N GLU A 425 15.31 1.70 -4.87
CA GLU A 425 14.30 2.24 -5.78
C GLU A 425 13.60 3.46 -5.17
N THR A 426 13.21 3.37 -3.90
CA THR A 426 12.51 4.47 -3.21
C THR A 426 13.46 5.63 -2.90
N ASN A 427 14.60 5.36 -2.27
CA ASN A 427 15.47 6.43 -1.77
C ASN A 427 16.35 7.02 -2.86
N ALA A 428 17.06 6.20 -3.65
CA ALA A 428 18.02 6.68 -4.63
C ALA A 428 17.33 7.05 -5.95
N ARG A 429 16.63 6.08 -6.59
CA ARG A 429 15.95 6.34 -7.86
C ARG A 429 14.78 7.31 -7.69
N GLY A 430 13.98 7.20 -6.63
CA GLY A 430 12.91 8.16 -6.32
C GLY A 430 13.43 9.59 -6.18
N THR A 431 14.58 9.80 -5.53
CA THR A 431 15.23 11.13 -5.47
C THR A 431 15.63 11.63 -6.86
N LEU A 432 16.21 10.77 -7.71
CA LEU A 432 16.53 11.12 -9.09
C LEU A 432 15.30 11.48 -9.91
N ASN A 433 14.18 10.77 -9.74
CA ASN A 433 12.94 11.09 -10.43
C ASN A 433 12.41 12.49 -10.03
N VAL A 434 12.49 12.85 -8.75
CA VAL A 434 12.14 14.19 -8.25
C VAL A 434 13.05 15.25 -8.86
N LEU A 435 14.37 15.03 -8.82
CA LEU A 435 15.36 15.95 -9.36
C LEU A 435 15.19 16.17 -10.88
N GLU A 436 14.97 15.10 -11.64
CA GLU A 436 14.70 15.17 -13.08
C GLU A 436 13.38 15.89 -13.38
N SER A 437 12.33 15.67 -12.58
CA SER A 437 11.06 16.39 -12.73
C SER A 437 11.23 17.88 -12.51
N VAL A 438 11.97 18.29 -11.48
CA VAL A 438 12.31 19.71 -11.23
C VAL A 438 13.17 20.30 -12.35
N ARG A 439 14.15 19.53 -12.85
CA ARG A 439 15.02 19.97 -13.96
C ARG A 439 14.21 20.18 -15.25
N LYS A 440 13.35 19.23 -15.62
CA LYS A 440 12.48 19.29 -16.81
C LYS A 440 11.47 20.43 -16.74
N ALA A 441 10.97 20.77 -15.55
CA ALA A 441 10.08 21.91 -15.34
C ALA A 441 10.75 23.26 -15.71
N GLY A 442 12.08 23.35 -15.69
CA GLY A 442 12.85 24.51 -16.14
C GLY A 442 12.79 25.74 -15.22
N ARG A 443 12.02 25.69 -14.12
CA ARG A 443 11.85 26.80 -13.15
C ARG A 443 12.94 26.89 -12.10
N ARG A 444 13.80 25.86 -12.00
CA ARG A 444 14.86 25.75 -10.97
C ARG A 444 14.32 25.92 -9.55
N ALA A 445 13.19 25.26 -9.25
CA ALA A 445 12.62 25.25 -7.90
C ALA A 445 13.66 24.72 -6.89
N PRO A 446 13.90 25.42 -5.76
CA PRO A 446 14.71 24.92 -4.67
C PRO A 446 14.31 23.53 -4.20
N VAL A 447 15.28 22.63 -4.00
CA VAL A 447 15.06 21.28 -3.47
C VAL A 447 15.77 21.11 -2.13
N ILE A 448 15.01 20.88 -1.06
CA ILE A 448 15.57 20.59 0.26
C ILE A 448 15.30 19.13 0.60
N PHE A 449 16.38 18.38 0.85
CA PHE A 449 16.33 16.95 1.03
C PHE A 449 16.56 16.51 2.47
N ALA A 450 15.73 15.57 2.91
CA ALA A 450 15.82 14.91 4.18
C ALA A 450 16.79 13.71 4.11
N SER A 451 18.08 13.94 4.36
CA SER A 451 19.11 12.90 4.50
C SER A 451 19.19 12.38 5.95
N THR A 452 20.24 11.64 6.28
CA THR A 452 20.36 10.87 7.52
C THR A 452 21.78 10.92 8.07
N ASN A 453 21.94 10.75 9.38
CA ASN A 453 23.24 10.54 10.03
C ASN A 453 23.95 9.24 9.60
N LYS A 454 23.23 8.29 9.00
CA LYS A 454 23.78 7.00 8.53
C LYS A 454 24.74 7.13 7.35
N VAL A 455 24.83 8.31 6.75
CA VAL A 455 25.85 8.61 5.74
C VAL A 455 27.27 8.66 6.31
N TYR A 456 27.42 8.76 7.63
CA TYR A 456 28.71 8.76 8.34
C TYR A 456 29.14 7.38 8.86
N GLY A 457 28.38 6.33 8.53
CA GLY A 457 28.75 4.95 8.85
C GLY A 457 28.47 4.52 10.29
N ALA A 458 29.10 3.44 10.72
CA ALA A 458 28.97 2.89 12.07
C ALA A 458 29.74 3.71 13.13
N LEU A 459 30.67 4.55 12.69
CA LEU A 459 31.57 5.35 13.54
C LEU A 459 32.54 4.51 14.39
N ASP A 460 33.00 3.38 13.85
CA ASP A 460 33.86 2.42 14.58
C ASP A 460 35.25 2.99 14.91
N ASP A 461 35.67 4.06 14.24
CA ASP A 461 36.89 4.83 14.52
C ASP A 461 36.78 5.70 15.79
N LEU A 462 35.58 5.91 16.32
CA LEU A 462 35.38 6.77 17.50
C LEU A 462 35.49 5.94 18.79
N GLY A 463 36.56 6.15 19.55
CA GLY A 463 36.71 5.59 20.90
C GLY A 463 35.56 6.01 21.83
N MET A 464 35.01 5.05 22.58
CA MET A 464 33.86 5.25 23.47
C MET A 464 34.19 4.89 24.92
N VAL A 465 33.75 5.72 25.85
CA VAL A 465 33.70 5.39 27.27
C VAL A 465 32.29 4.95 27.62
N GLU A 466 32.16 3.75 28.18
CA GLU A 466 30.90 3.27 28.73
C GLU A 466 30.68 3.80 30.15
N LEU A 467 29.57 4.49 30.36
CA LEU A 467 29.08 4.89 31.68
C LEU A 467 27.92 4.00 32.13
N GLU A 468 27.40 4.25 33.33
CA GLU A 468 26.27 3.50 33.88
C GLU A 468 25.02 3.59 32.97
N ASP A 469 24.70 4.78 32.45
CA ASP A 469 23.47 5.04 31.72
C ASP A 469 23.65 5.35 30.23
N ARG A 470 24.89 5.51 29.75
CA ARG A 470 25.18 5.94 28.37
C ARG A 470 26.60 5.65 27.88
N TYR A 471 26.81 5.69 26.57
CA TYR A 471 28.13 5.86 25.95
C TYR A 471 28.47 7.34 25.73
N ILE A 472 29.74 7.71 25.91
CA ILE A 472 30.26 9.02 25.53
C ILE A 472 31.54 8.88 24.69
N PRO A 473 31.81 9.79 23.73
CA PRO A 473 33.08 9.79 22.99
C PRO A 473 34.27 10.07 23.92
N GLU A 474 35.38 9.37 23.70
CA GLU A 474 36.68 9.69 24.31
C GLU A 474 37.17 11.07 23.86
N ASN A 475 36.93 11.42 22.59
CA ASN A 475 37.27 12.71 22.03
C ASN A 475 36.42 13.84 22.64
N GLU A 476 37.09 14.78 23.32
CA GLU A 476 36.43 15.90 24.01
C GLU A 476 35.69 16.85 23.07
N VAL A 477 36.20 17.07 21.85
CA VAL A 477 35.54 17.95 20.86
C VAL A 477 34.23 17.33 20.39
N VAL A 478 34.24 16.04 20.05
CA VAL A 478 33.02 15.31 19.65
C VAL A 478 32.03 15.25 20.81
N ARG A 479 32.50 15.09 22.05
CA ARG A 479 31.63 15.12 23.23
C ARG A 479 30.99 16.49 23.45
N ALA A 480 31.75 17.58 23.25
CA ALA A 480 31.28 18.94 23.49
C ALA A 480 30.37 19.47 22.39
N LYS A 481 30.59 19.07 21.13
CA LYS A 481 29.93 19.66 19.96
C LYS A 481 29.09 18.68 19.16
N GLY A 482 29.36 17.39 19.24
CA GLY A 482 28.83 16.38 18.32
C GLY A 482 29.69 16.20 17.07
N ILE A 483 29.14 15.48 16.10
CA ILE A 483 29.76 15.11 14.83
C ILE A 483 29.43 16.18 13.78
N GLY A 484 30.47 16.72 13.14
CA GLY A 484 30.37 17.76 12.10
C GLY A 484 30.26 17.23 10.67
N GLU A 485 30.01 18.13 9.72
CA GLU A 485 29.93 17.82 8.28
C GLU A 485 31.31 17.62 7.61
N ASP A 486 32.39 17.92 8.32
CA ASP A 486 33.78 17.67 7.92
C ASP A 486 34.17 16.18 8.04
N ARG A 487 33.36 15.40 8.75
CA ARG A 487 33.53 13.95 8.85
C ARG A 487 33.35 13.29 7.46
N PRO A 488 34.27 12.38 7.07
CA PRO A 488 34.13 11.63 5.82
C PRO A 488 32.81 10.85 5.75
N LEU A 489 32.30 10.73 4.54
CA LEU A 489 31.18 9.84 4.26
C LEU A 489 31.65 8.39 4.25
N ASP A 490 30.87 7.52 4.87
CA ASP A 490 31.11 6.09 4.93
C ASP A 490 29.75 5.39 4.97
N PHE A 491 29.16 5.16 3.80
CA PHE A 491 27.79 4.65 3.73
C PHE A 491 27.74 3.22 4.25
N CYS A 492 26.99 3.00 5.33
CA CYS A 492 26.82 1.70 5.97
C CYS A 492 25.35 1.27 5.91
N THR A 493 25.11 -0.02 5.67
CA THR A 493 23.79 -0.63 5.39
C THR A 493 23.16 -0.18 4.06
N PRO A 494 22.23 -0.95 3.47
CA PRO A 494 21.53 -0.54 2.24
C PRO A 494 20.83 0.82 2.40
N TYR A 495 20.14 1.07 3.52
CA TYR A 495 19.55 2.37 3.85
C TYR A 495 20.56 3.51 3.84
N GLY A 496 21.73 3.33 4.47
CA GLY A 496 22.78 4.35 4.46
C GLY A 496 23.34 4.60 3.06
N CYS A 497 23.46 3.55 2.24
CA CYS A 497 23.88 3.65 0.85
C CYS A 497 22.86 4.40 0.00
N SER A 498 21.58 4.02 0.05
CA SER A 498 20.55 4.62 -0.80
C SER A 498 20.28 6.09 -0.43
N LYS A 499 20.24 6.43 0.87
CA LYS A 499 20.17 7.81 1.34
C LYS A 499 21.44 8.60 1.03
N GLY A 500 22.61 7.97 1.11
CA GLY A 500 23.89 8.57 0.76
C GLY A 500 24.01 8.90 -0.73
N VAL A 501 23.58 7.99 -1.61
CA VAL A 501 23.49 8.24 -3.06
C VAL A 501 22.55 9.40 -3.35
N ALA A 502 21.36 9.41 -2.73
CA ALA A 502 20.41 10.51 -2.86
C ALA A 502 20.99 11.85 -2.36
N ASP A 503 21.63 11.87 -1.18
CA ASP A 503 22.32 13.03 -0.60
C ASP A 503 23.32 13.62 -1.61
N GLN A 504 24.17 12.77 -2.20
CA GLN A 504 25.16 13.22 -3.17
C GLN A 504 24.55 13.72 -4.48
N TYR A 505 23.49 13.08 -4.99
CA TYR A 505 22.80 13.57 -6.19
C TYR A 505 22.11 14.91 -5.98
N ILE A 506 21.52 15.18 -4.82
CA ILE A 506 20.96 16.49 -4.50
C ILE A 506 22.05 17.57 -4.58
N LEU A 507 23.20 17.32 -3.96
CA LEU A 507 24.33 18.27 -3.97
C LEU A 507 24.94 18.43 -5.37
N ASP A 508 25.02 17.35 -6.15
CA ASP A 508 25.56 17.40 -7.49
C ASP A 508 24.63 18.12 -8.47
N TYR A 509 23.30 17.95 -8.36
CA TYR A 509 22.35 18.66 -9.23
C TYR A 509 22.41 20.18 -9.03
N ALA A 510 22.77 20.66 -7.83
CA ALA A 510 23.07 22.06 -7.61
C ALA A 510 24.31 22.55 -8.37
N LYS A 511 25.35 21.70 -8.49
CA LYS A 511 26.60 22.03 -9.19
C LYS A 511 26.45 21.88 -10.71
N SER A 512 25.93 20.75 -11.15
CA SER A 512 25.87 20.31 -12.54
C SER A 512 24.77 21.03 -13.33
N TYR A 513 23.62 21.31 -12.71
CA TYR A 513 22.45 21.88 -13.39
C TYR A 513 22.02 23.24 -12.83
N GLY A 514 22.65 23.73 -11.76
CA GLY A 514 22.31 25.01 -11.14
C GLY A 514 20.92 25.02 -10.51
N ILE A 515 20.39 23.86 -10.11
CA ILE A 515 19.13 23.76 -9.35
C ILE A 515 19.45 24.09 -7.89
N PRO A 516 18.88 25.14 -7.28
CA PRO A 516 19.16 25.45 -5.89
C PRO A 516 18.80 24.25 -5.00
N ALA A 517 19.75 23.72 -4.23
CA ALA A 517 19.48 22.54 -3.42
C ALA A 517 20.29 22.48 -2.14
N ALA A 518 19.71 21.93 -1.08
CA ALA A 518 20.39 21.75 0.21
C ALA A 518 19.98 20.43 0.86
N VAL A 519 20.88 19.88 1.68
CA VAL A 519 20.67 18.59 2.36
C VAL A 519 20.70 18.76 3.87
N LEU A 520 19.73 18.17 4.57
CA LEU A 520 19.75 18.00 6.03
C LEU A 520 20.05 16.56 6.40
N ARG A 521 21.23 16.29 6.96
CA ARG A 521 21.64 14.98 7.51
C ARG A 521 21.12 14.86 8.93
N MET A 522 19.92 14.29 9.04
CA MET A 522 19.17 14.31 10.30
C MET A 522 19.64 13.21 11.26
N SER A 523 19.64 13.56 12.55
CA SER A 523 19.58 12.63 13.67
C SER A 523 18.14 12.24 13.99
N CYS A 524 17.81 11.98 15.26
CA CYS A 524 16.49 11.53 15.67
C CYS A 524 15.50 12.70 15.81
N VAL A 525 14.48 12.75 14.94
CA VAL A 525 13.36 13.70 15.06
C VAL A 525 12.14 13.01 15.66
N TYR A 526 11.43 13.69 16.56
CA TYR A 526 10.21 13.19 17.20
C TYR A 526 9.20 14.30 17.51
N GLY A 527 7.92 13.95 17.65
CA GLY A 527 6.87 14.92 17.93
C GLY A 527 5.47 14.47 17.44
N PRO A 528 4.45 15.33 17.60
CA PRO A 528 3.09 15.07 17.17
C PRO A 528 2.97 14.58 15.71
N ARG A 529 1.93 13.78 15.41
CA ARG A 529 1.69 13.14 14.10
C ARG A 529 2.68 12.03 13.72
N GLN A 530 3.60 11.65 14.61
CA GLN A 530 4.49 10.50 14.41
C GLN A 530 3.81 9.20 14.84
N PHE A 531 3.45 8.36 13.86
CA PHE A 531 3.02 6.98 14.10
C PHE A 531 4.24 6.04 14.18
N GLY A 532 4.94 6.09 15.32
CA GLY A 532 6.16 5.31 15.56
C GLY A 532 5.93 3.79 15.61
N THR A 533 6.88 3.02 15.08
CA THR A 533 6.93 1.56 15.06
C THR A 533 8.26 1.08 15.66
N GLU A 534 8.40 -0.23 15.88
CA GLU A 534 9.65 -0.80 16.43
C GLU A 534 10.87 -0.51 15.55
N ASP A 535 10.67 -0.43 14.23
CA ASP A 535 11.72 -0.14 13.26
C ASP A 535 12.00 1.35 13.06
N GLN A 536 11.09 2.24 13.45
CA GLN A 536 11.21 3.66 13.15
C GLN A 536 10.54 4.59 14.19
N GLY A 537 11.27 5.64 14.57
CA GLY A 537 10.75 6.67 15.46
C GLY A 537 10.68 6.19 16.90
N TRP A 538 11.83 5.74 17.43
CA TRP A 538 11.94 5.03 18.71
C TRP A 538 11.31 5.78 19.89
N VAL A 539 11.44 7.12 19.95
CA VAL A 539 10.83 7.94 21.01
C VAL A 539 9.30 7.83 21.00
N ALA A 540 8.68 7.97 19.82
CA ALA A 540 7.23 7.82 19.67
C ALA A 540 6.79 6.37 19.91
N HIS A 541 7.54 5.39 19.40
CA HIS A 541 7.25 3.97 19.61
C HIS A 541 7.23 3.60 21.09
N PHE A 542 8.23 4.04 21.86
CA PHE A 542 8.29 3.77 23.30
C PHE A 542 7.11 4.39 24.04
N LEU A 543 6.75 5.65 23.74
CA LEU A 543 5.56 6.27 24.33
C LEU A 543 4.28 5.55 23.95
N ILE A 544 4.11 5.13 22.69
CA ILE A 544 2.94 4.38 22.22
C ILE A 544 2.79 3.07 23.01
N ARG A 545 3.85 2.27 23.10
CA ARG A 545 3.85 0.99 23.83
C ARG A 545 3.60 1.20 25.32
N ALA A 546 4.33 2.13 25.94
CA ALA A 546 4.21 2.44 27.36
C ALA A 546 2.83 2.98 27.75
N LEU A 547 2.20 3.82 26.91
CA LEU A 547 0.83 4.30 27.13
C LEU A 547 -0.22 3.20 26.91
N GLY A 548 0.03 2.31 25.94
CA GLY A 548 -0.78 1.11 25.70
C GLY A 548 -0.68 0.06 26.81
N GLY A 549 0.40 0.08 27.60
CA GLY A 549 0.69 -0.98 28.58
C GLY A 549 1.30 -2.22 27.97
N GLU A 550 2.01 -2.05 26.85
CA GLU A 550 2.72 -3.08 26.14
C GLU A 550 4.23 -2.98 26.42
N ALA A 551 4.94 -4.11 26.38
CA ALA A 551 6.38 -4.16 26.61
C ALA A 551 7.18 -3.43 25.51
N VAL A 552 8.34 -2.87 25.87
CA VAL A 552 9.25 -2.18 24.94
C VAL A 552 10.50 -3.04 24.68
N SER A 553 10.78 -3.32 23.42
CA SER A 553 12.02 -3.95 23.00
C SER A 553 13.16 -2.93 22.92
N VAL A 554 14.30 -3.24 23.56
CA VAL A 554 15.55 -2.48 23.48
C VAL A 554 16.61 -3.34 22.81
N TYR A 555 17.24 -2.81 21.76
CA TYR A 555 18.32 -3.51 21.05
C TYR A 555 19.68 -3.01 21.53
N GLY A 556 20.59 -3.93 21.86
CA GLY A 556 21.86 -3.60 22.50
C GLY A 556 21.70 -3.33 24.00
N SER A 557 22.59 -2.53 24.59
CA SER A 557 22.60 -2.27 26.05
C SER A 557 21.60 -1.19 26.50
N GLY A 558 20.97 -0.47 25.57
CA GLY A 558 20.14 0.71 25.87
C GLY A 558 20.95 1.97 26.23
N LYS A 559 22.28 1.87 26.25
CA LYS A 559 23.20 2.98 26.56
C LYS A 559 23.56 3.81 25.33
N GLN A 560 23.15 3.40 24.13
CA GLN A 560 23.40 4.17 22.92
C GLN A 560 22.74 5.54 22.97
N VAL A 561 23.45 6.57 22.52
CA VAL A 561 23.05 7.98 22.63
C VAL A 561 22.66 8.55 21.28
N ARG A 562 21.54 9.26 21.26
CA ARG A 562 21.11 10.10 20.15
C ARG A 562 20.75 11.48 20.67
N ASP A 563 21.03 12.52 19.91
CA ASP A 563 20.37 13.80 20.13
C ASP A 563 18.96 13.80 19.52
N VAL A 564 17.97 14.00 20.37
CA VAL A 564 16.57 14.04 19.95
C VAL A 564 16.14 15.47 19.65
N LEU A 565 15.48 15.68 18.53
CA LEU A 565 15.01 16.98 18.06
C LEU A 565 13.48 16.99 17.95
N HIS A 566 12.83 17.98 18.56
CA HIS A 566 11.39 18.14 18.45
C HIS A 566 11.02 18.58 17.02
N VAL A 567 9.87 18.12 16.51
CA VAL A 567 9.44 18.35 15.13
C VAL A 567 9.32 19.83 14.76
N ASP A 568 8.89 20.68 15.69
CA ASP A 568 8.76 22.14 15.45
C ASP A 568 10.12 22.79 15.15
N ASP A 569 11.16 22.41 15.90
CA ASP A 569 12.53 22.88 15.63
C ASP A 569 13.05 22.32 14.31
N ALA A 570 12.70 21.07 13.96
CA ALA A 570 13.05 20.49 12.66
C ALA A 570 12.37 21.25 11.50
N VAL A 571 11.06 21.53 11.59
CA VAL A 571 10.31 22.34 10.62
C VAL A 571 10.95 23.72 10.45
N ALA A 572 11.31 24.38 11.56
CA ALA A 572 12.01 25.66 11.52
C ALA A 572 13.35 25.58 10.76
N ALA A 573 14.11 24.48 10.89
CA ALA A 573 15.36 24.29 10.16
C ALA A 573 15.13 24.20 8.64
N TYR A 574 14.18 23.38 8.21
CA TYR A 574 13.84 23.23 6.79
C TYR A 574 13.40 24.55 6.17
N ARG A 575 12.56 25.31 6.87
CA ARG A 575 12.12 26.63 6.42
C ARG A 575 13.27 27.64 6.34
N SER A 576 14.13 27.68 7.36
CA SER A 576 15.29 28.58 7.38
C SER A 576 16.27 28.32 6.22
N LEU A 577 16.42 27.06 5.80
CA LEU A 577 17.21 26.70 4.63
C LEU A 577 16.60 27.19 3.33
N LEU A 578 15.27 27.10 3.19
CA LEU A 578 14.58 27.63 2.02
C LEU A 578 14.76 29.14 1.93
N ASP A 579 14.57 29.85 3.05
CA ASP A 579 14.72 31.30 3.14
C ASP A 579 16.15 31.76 2.78
N LYS A 580 17.15 30.92 3.03
CA LYS A 580 18.56 31.18 2.75
C LYS A 580 19.11 30.41 1.55
N ILE A 581 18.25 29.83 0.70
CA ILE A 581 18.69 28.89 -0.34
C ILE A 581 19.73 29.49 -1.28
N ALA A 582 19.60 30.77 -1.62
CA ALA A 582 20.55 31.49 -2.48
C ALA A 582 21.99 31.50 -1.93
N ARG A 583 22.13 31.45 -0.59
CA ARG A 583 23.43 31.40 0.10
C ARG A 583 23.90 29.96 0.33
N VAL A 584 22.98 29.07 0.70
CA VAL A 584 23.33 27.73 1.19
C VAL A 584 23.34 26.64 0.12
N SER A 585 22.89 26.94 -1.10
CA SER A 585 22.78 25.95 -2.19
C SER A 585 24.08 25.17 -2.40
N GLY A 586 23.95 23.87 -2.67
CA GLY A 586 25.07 22.94 -2.85
C GLY A 586 25.73 22.45 -1.56
N ASN A 587 25.14 22.74 -0.39
CA ASN A 587 25.67 22.33 0.91
C ASN A 587 24.78 21.30 1.64
N ALA A 588 25.46 20.44 2.40
CA ALA A 588 24.85 19.61 3.43
C ALA A 588 25.06 20.24 4.82
N PHE A 589 24.10 19.99 5.71
CA PHE A 589 24.10 20.42 7.10
C PHE A 589 23.62 19.28 8.00
N ASN A 590 24.25 19.10 9.15
CA ASN A 590 23.75 18.20 10.17
C ASN A 590 22.57 18.83 10.92
N LEU A 591 21.54 18.03 11.17
CA LEU A 591 20.34 18.46 11.92
C LEU A 591 20.09 17.51 13.09
N GLY A 592 20.00 18.05 14.30
CA GLY A 592 19.66 17.29 15.48
C GLY A 592 19.50 18.20 16.70
N GLY A 593 19.17 17.61 17.85
CA GLY A 593 19.01 18.34 19.11
C GLY A 593 20.32 18.89 19.68
N GLY A 594 21.46 18.43 19.16
CA GLY A 594 22.78 18.76 19.65
C GLY A 594 23.07 18.24 21.06
N PRO A 595 24.23 18.60 21.63
CA PRO A 595 24.69 18.07 22.93
C PRO A 595 23.71 18.28 24.09
N ARG A 596 22.90 19.36 24.06
CA ARG A 596 21.91 19.65 25.12
C ARG A 596 20.75 18.65 25.16
N ASN A 597 20.42 18.03 24.03
CA ASN A 597 19.35 17.06 23.90
C ASN A 597 19.89 15.64 23.62
N ALA A 598 21.16 15.38 23.93
CA ALA A 598 21.78 14.06 23.82
C ALA A 598 21.31 13.13 24.94
N VAL A 599 20.56 12.10 24.58
CA VAL A 599 19.91 11.16 25.51
C VAL A 599 20.19 9.71 25.12
N SER A 600 20.30 8.85 26.12
CA SER A 600 20.32 7.40 25.90
C SER A 600 18.90 6.82 25.89
N VAL A 601 18.77 5.61 25.34
CA VAL A 601 17.52 4.85 25.37
C VAL A 601 17.02 4.65 26.81
N VAL A 602 17.92 4.26 27.72
CA VAL A 602 17.57 4.08 29.15
C VAL A 602 17.11 5.39 29.79
N ALA A 603 17.74 6.52 29.47
CA ALA A 603 17.34 7.82 30.02
C ALA A 603 15.91 8.21 29.60
N VAL A 604 15.55 7.96 28.34
CA VAL A 604 14.18 8.23 27.85
C VAL A 604 13.17 7.28 28.46
N LEU A 605 13.49 5.99 28.63
CA LEU A 605 12.60 5.04 29.30
C LEU A 605 12.27 5.46 30.73
N ARG A 606 13.29 5.87 31.51
CA ARG A 606 13.09 6.40 32.88
C ARG A 606 12.17 7.62 32.90
N GLU A 607 12.37 8.57 31.98
CA GLU A 607 11.50 9.75 31.88
C GLU A 607 10.06 9.36 31.49
N ILE A 608 9.88 8.37 30.61
CA ILE A 608 8.55 7.84 30.28
C ILE A 608 7.88 7.24 31.53
N GLU A 609 8.60 6.44 32.33
CA GLU A 609 8.08 5.87 33.59
C GLU A 609 7.63 6.95 34.57
N GLU A 610 8.40 8.04 34.67
CA GLU A 610 8.05 9.20 35.49
C GLU A 610 6.77 9.89 34.98
N LEU A 611 6.66 10.09 33.66
CA LEU A 611 5.49 10.71 33.02
C LEU A 611 4.21 9.89 33.25
N ILE A 612 4.26 8.58 33.02
CA ILE A 612 3.10 7.69 33.15
C ILE A 612 2.83 7.26 34.59
N GLY A 613 3.83 7.37 35.47
CA GLY A 613 3.72 7.03 36.89
C GLY A 613 3.71 5.54 37.20
N ARG A 614 4.24 4.70 36.31
CA ARG A 614 4.36 3.24 36.45
C ARG A 614 5.59 2.73 35.70
N PRO A 615 6.17 1.58 36.10
CA PRO A 615 7.28 0.99 35.37
C PRO A 615 6.87 0.56 33.96
N VAL A 616 7.83 0.59 33.03
CA VAL A 616 7.67 0.06 31.67
C VAL A 616 8.34 -1.30 31.61
N GLU A 617 7.60 -2.32 31.16
CA GLU A 617 8.19 -3.63 30.92
C GLU A 617 9.13 -3.56 29.72
N THR A 618 10.36 -4.03 29.87
CA THR A 618 11.38 -3.97 28.81
C THR A 618 12.00 -5.34 28.54
N SER A 619 12.23 -5.65 27.28
CA SER A 619 13.01 -6.82 26.84
C SER A 619 14.24 -6.37 26.06
N PHE A 620 15.36 -7.09 26.20
CA PHE A 620 16.61 -6.75 25.53
C PHE A 620 16.92 -7.75 24.41
N GLY A 621 17.30 -7.23 23.25
CA GLY A 621 17.72 -7.97 22.06
C GLY A 621 19.14 -7.64 21.62
N PRO A 622 19.69 -8.35 20.63
CA PRO A 622 21.03 -8.09 20.10
C PRO A 622 21.14 -6.69 19.46
N TRP A 623 22.36 -6.22 19.27
CA TRP A 623 22.62 -4.97 18.54
C TRP A 623 22.10 -5.03 17.10
N ARG A 624 21.56 -3.92 16.61
CA ARG A 624 21.17 -3.78 15.20
C ARG A 624 22.40 -3.54 14.32
N ALA A 625 22.39 -4.05 13.10
CA ALA A 625 23.47 -3.83 12.14
C ALA A 625 23.63 -2.34 11.83
N GLY A 626 24.87 -1.83 11.87
CA GLY A 626 25.19 -0.42 11.63
C GLY A 626 24.64 0.54 12.70
N ASP A 627 24.27 0.05 13.89
CA ASP A 627 23.84 0.93 14.97
C ASP A 627 25.04 1.63 15.62
N GLN A 628 24.93 2.93 15.80
CA GLN A 628 26.01 3.76 16.33
C GLN A 628 25.90 3.79 17.86
N PHE A 629 26.98 3.63 18.61
CA PHE A 629 26.92 3.83 20.07
C PHE A 629 26.58 5.27 20.44
N TYR A 630 27.00 6.23 19.63
CA TYR A 630 26.76 7.65 19.85
C TYR A 630 26.60 8.38 18.52
N PHE A 631 25.52 9.14 18.38
CA PHE A 631 25.42 10.16 17.33
C PHE A 631 24.76 11.40 17.91
N VAL A 632 25.47 12.52 17.84
CA VAL A 632 24.96 13.85 18.19
C VAL A 632 25.34 14.79 17.05
N ALA A 633 24.39 15.52 16.49
CA ALA A 633 24.67 16.45 15.40
C ALA A 633 25.37 17.71 15.92
N ASN A 634 26.54 18.03 15.37
CA ASN A 634 27.07 19.38 15.46
C ASN A 634 26.31 20.28 14.48
N THR A 635 25.52 21.21 15.01
CA THR A 635 24.67 22.12 14.24
C THR A 635 25.25 23.52 14.06
N GLU A 636 26.54 23.72 14.39
CA GLU A 636 27.22 25.02 14.30
C GLU A 636 27.16 25.61 12.87
N LYS A 637 27.36 24.78 11.85
CA LYS A 637 27.28 25.20 10.44
C LYS A 637 25.88 25.72 10.10
N LEU A 638 24.85 24.93 10.38
CA LEU A 638 23.45 25.31 10.15
C LEU A 638 23.10 26.63 10.85
N ARG A 639 23.49 26.77 12.13
CA ARG A 639 23.29 27.99 12.91
C ARG A 639 23.98 29.20 12.29
N SER A 640 25.23 29.06 11.86
CA SER A 640 26.00 30.18 11.28
C SER A 640 25.45 30.67 9.92
N GLU A 641 24.89 29.76 9.14
CA GLU A 641 24.42 30.05 7.78
C GLU A 641 22.95 30.53 7.76
N THR A 642 22.13 30.08 8.70
CA THR A 642 20.67 30.35 8.71
C THR A 642 20.17 31.12 9.92
N GLY A 643 20.92 31.15 11.01
CA GLY A 643 20.47 31.65 12.31
C GLY A 643 19.63 30.66 13.12
N TRP A 644 19.36 29.46 12.58
CA TRP A 644 18.59 28.43 13.27
C TRP A 644 19.31 27.87 14.50
N ALA A 645 18.56 27.58 15.56
CA ALA A 645 19.03 26.81 16.70
C ALA A 645 17.87 26.04 17.33
N ALA A 646 18.12 24.82 17.78
CA ALA A 646 17.14 24.04 18.54
C ALA A 646 16.79 24.77 19.85
N SER A 647 15.49 24.92 20.10
CA SER A 647 14.95 25.70 21.21
C SER A 647 14.20 24.84 22.24
N ILE A 648 13.70 23.68 21.84
CA ILE A 648 12.89 22.80 22.68
C ILE A 648 13.77 21.76 23.37
N GLU A 649 13.71 21.72 24.70
CA GLU A 649 14.38 20.71 25.51
C GLU A 649 13.66 19.35 25.39
N TRP A 650 14.45 18.27 25.38
CA TRP A 650 13.92 16.93 25.09
C TRP A 650 12.81 16.46 26.05
N ARG A 651 12.87 16.83 27.34
CA ARG A 651 11.82 16.47 28.33
C ARG A 651 10.50 17.16 28.02
N SER A 652 10.56 18.45 27.71
CA SER A 652 9.39 19.24 27.32
C SER A 652 8.77 18.72 26.02
N GLY A 653 9.60 18.40 25.02
CA GLY A 653 9.13 17.79 23.79
C GLY A 653 8.56 16.38 24.00
N LEU A 654 9.14 15.58 24.91
CA LEU A 654 8.64 14.24 25.23
C LEU A 654 7.25 14.32 25.88
N ARG A 655 7.05 15.24 26.81
CA ARG A 655 5.76 15.53 27.42
C ARG A 655 4.74 15.96 26.37
N HIS A 656 5.11 16.87 25.47
CA HIS A 656 4.21 17.34 24.40
C HIS A 656 3.75 16.18 23.50
N LEU A 657 4.67 15.30 23.09
CA LEU A 657 4.31 14.10 22.33
C LEU A 657 3.39 13.16 23.12
N ALA A 658 3.66 12.94 24.41
CA ALA A 658 2.83 12.09 25.25
C ALA A 658 1.40 12.64 25.37
N GLU A 659 1.25 13.95 25.59
CA GLU A 659 -0.05 14.65 25.66
C GLU A 659 -0.81 14.53 24.34
N TRP A 660 -0.12 14.71 23.20
CA TRP A 660 -0.72 14.52 21.89
C TRP A 660 -1.20 13.08 21.66
N LEU A 661 -0.40 12.07 22.01
CA LEU A 661 -0.76 10.65 21.89
C LEU A 661 -1.98 10.30 22.75
N VAL A 662 -2.03 10.82 23.98
CA VAL A 662 -3.18 10.64 24.86
C VAL A 662 -4.45 11.20 24.25
N ALA A 663 -4.40 12.42 23.70
CA ALA A 663 -5.55 13.09 23.14
C ALA A 663 -6.05 12.42 21.84
N ASN A 664 -5.13 11.94 20.99
CA ASN A 664 -5.47 11.51 19.62
C ASN A 664 -5.50 9.98 19.44
N ARG A 665 -4.88 9.20 20.33
CA ARG A 665 -4.78 7.73 20.18
C ARG A 665 -5.36 6.95 21.35
N PHE A 666 -5.32 7.48 22.57
CA PHE A 666 -5.72 6.75 23.79
C PHE A 666 -6.92 7.36 24.53
N GLY A 667 -7.73 8.20 23.85
CA GLY A 667 -9.02 8.66 24.37
C GLY A 667 -8.96 9.51 25.65
N GLY A 668 -7.85 10.23 25.89
CA GLY A 668 -7.78 11.26 26.94
C GLY A 668 -7.36 10.81 28.35
N ARG A 669 -6.72 9.64 28.53
CA ARG A 669 -6.13 9.22 29.83
C ARG A 669 -5.12 10.25 30.37
N GLN A 670 -5.34 10.78 31.58
CA GLN A 670 -4.47 11.83 32.15
C GLN A 670 -3.03 11.36 32.44
N ILE A 671 -2.05 12.14 31.99
CA ILE A 671 -0.64 12.05 32.38
C ILE A 671 -0.44 12.77 33.72
N ARG A 672 0.57 12.39 34.52
CA ARG A 672 0.90 13.10 35.76
C ARG A 672 1.23 14.58 35.49
N ARG A 673 0.52 15.50 36.15
CA ARG A 673 0.82 16.95 36.15
C ARG A 673 2.16 17.22 36.83
N GLU A 674 2.93 18.18 36.31
CA GLU A 674 4.18 18.62 36.92
C GLU A 674 3.98 18.97 38.40
N LYS A 675 4.89 18.49 39.26
CA LYS A 675 5.08 19.10 40.57
C LYS A 675 5.60 20.51 40.32
N ARG A 676 4.72 21.53 40.42
CA ARG A 676 5.16 22.93 40.48
C ARG A 676 6.27 23.02 41.52
N LYS A 677 7.49 23.39 41.09
CA LYS A 677 8.55 23.78 42.02
C LYS A 677 7.97 24.91 42.89
N ALA A 678 7.71 24.61 44.15
CA ALA A 678 7.46 25.65 45.13
C ALA A 678 8.74 26.47 45.21
N SER A 679 8.67 27.71 44.72
CA SER A 679 9.69 28.72 44.97
C SER A 679 9.78 28.95 46.48
N ALA A 680 10.88 28.50 47.08
CA ALA A 680 11.39 28.94 48.37
C ALA A 680 12.92 28.90 48.29
#